data_AF-A0A0R3WKX2-F1
#
_entry.id   AF-A0A0R3WKX2-F1
#
_cell.length_a   1.000
_cell.length_b   1.000
_cell.length_c   1.000
_cell.angle_alpha   90.00
_cell.angle_beta   90.00
_cell.angle_gamma   90.00
#
_symmetry.space_group_name_H-M   'P 1'
#
loop_
_entity.id
_entity.type
_entity.pdbx_description
1 polymer ?
#
loop_
_entity_poly.entity_id
_entity_poly.type
_entity_poly.pdbx_seq_one_letter_code
_entity_poly.pdbx_strand_id
1 'polypeptide(L)'
;MVPSDGAMLLYLQIAKELEMYVAYSRHFWYIEPQMEANRDAAVLCVERAVSYFKQGNTTEAVRFARKAKTLFPEVDIPDYILLNNKDTEVRRRRSVSHSRNEPANEDSRRSRERSEEKSFTKAQVESVRRIMACRDLYSVLGVSKDATEDDIKRAYKSLARRYHPDKNKAPGATEAFKKIGSAFNVLVDAEKRRRYDQFGTVDEERPSVTRRHEGVYTFDGNTGFDAEFINMFFNGGFPFAQNVRYTRHAQHHDSNHENNYFAYIQILPLLILFGLSFFSNFLVKDPVFSLQRTSKYTIQRHTQAHNLPYYVKDTFSQEYGGSIRHIENQVLEQHLYVLRDKCFKERSQKEALLYRARYTRDEAAFERAKGFATPSCDRMLDLKMQIGTLIARKSVLHSLAHLVPRKASTLVSSERLWRSFLYVPGDQERKIKKMENICNTTHVSSSIPDLIVLDCEDAVSAENKALARKTIASSLQTRSFEQYRTQLLRGLSLRINAPSTGLAADDLYIVLSTAAETMKADGGGWPGPDYISVPKTESVADLHWVESQVMRIFQKHDIAPVPNLALIGMIESASSLLSMREICKDARNTLKLPLVAMVFGSDDYCASLGVPHSQGRQEALFARQYLVTMCKAYGLASLDMVETDLNNMEAFRLNCDFGAQLGYDGKQLIHPKQIEPANAAYAPSPERIEWATKVVEAAAAHAALSNASTCTTAKAADRSALDAGAFAFHGHMIDRPTVRQAERVVALSKLMQGR
;
A
#
# COMPACT_ATOMS: atom_id res chain seq x y z
N MET A 1 -42.62 23.37 32.05
CA MET A 1 -43.37 22.11 32.23
C MET A 1 -42.38 20.97 32.21
N VAL A 2 -42.13 20.35 33.37
CA VAL A 2 -41.22 19.20 33.50
C VAL A 2 -41.99 17.97 32.98
N PRO A 3 -41.49 17.21 32.00
CA PRO A 3 -42.14 15.97 31.60
C PRO A 3 -41.85 14.88 32.64
N SER A 4 -42.90 14.17 33.05
CA SER A 4 -42.89 13.08 34.03
C SER A 4 -41.90 11.96 33.68
N ASP A 5 -41.28 11.38 34.72
CA ASP A 5 -40.23 10.35 34.70
C ASP A 5 -40.52 9.13 33.80
N GLY A 6 -41.80 8.83 33.51
CA GLY A 6 -42.20 7.76 32.59
C GLY A 6 -41.78 7.98 31.13
N ALA A 7 -41.72 9.23 30.68
CA ALA A 7 -41.31 9.56 29.31
C ALA A 7 -39.79 9.41 29.11
N MET A 8 -39.01 9.66 30.17
CA MET A 8 -37.55 9.58 30.14
C MET A 8 -37.08 8.11 30.15
N LEU A 9 -37.78 7.23 30.86
CA LEU A 9 -37.54 5.78 30.82
C LEU A 9 -37.90 5.17 29.46
N LEU A 10 -39.02 5.57 28.84
CA LEU A 10 -39.38 5.13 27.49
C LEU A 10 -38.37 5.64 26.45
N TYR A 11 -37.87 6.87 26.61
CA TYR A 11 -36.87 7.46 25.73
C TYR A 11 -35.50 6.79 25.87
N LEU A 12 -35.09 6.40 27.08
CA LEU A 12 -33.86 5.64 27.32
C LEU A 12 -33.97 4.19 26.81
N GLN A 13 -35.15 3.57 26.89
CA GLN A 13 -35.42 2.25 26.32
C GLN A 13 -35.32 2.28 24.78
N ILE A 14 -35.98 3.27 24.16
CA ILE A 14 -35.95 3.47 22.69
C ILE A 14 -34.55 3.90 22.21
N ALA A 15 -33.80 4.70 22.99
CA ALA A 15 -32.42 5.06 22.67
C ALA A 15 -31.47 3.86 22.77
N LYS A 16 -31.65 2.96 23.75
CA LYS A 16 -30.90 1.70 23.83
C LYS A 16 -31.23 0.76 22.68
N GLU A 17 -32.50 0.66 22.28
CA GLU A 17 -32.90 -0.15 21.12
C GLU A 17 -32.39 0.44 19.81
N LEU A 18 -32.37 1.77 19.65
CA LEU A 18 -31.80 2.45 18.47
C LEU A 18 -30.27 2.37 18.40
N GLU A 19 -29.55 2.45 19.53
CA GLU A 19 -28.10 2.20 19.56
C GLU A 19 -27.77 0.74 19.24
N MET A 20 -28.60 -0.21 19.71
CA MET A 20 -28.51 -1.61 19.31
C MET A 20 -28.76 -1.79 17.82
N TYR A 21 -29.76 -1.10 17.24
CA TYR A 21 -30.12 -1.21 15.82
C TYR A 21 -29.11 -0.53 14.88
N VAL A 22 -28.48 0.58 15.31
CA VAL A 22 -27.37 1.24 14.57
C VAL A 22 -26.09 0.41 14.66
N ALA A 23 -25.87 -0.33 15.75
CA ALA A 23 -24.81 -1.33 15.85
C ALA A 23 -25.10 -2.59 15.00
N TYR A 24 -26.35 -3.08 14.97
CA TYR A 24 -26.76 -4.26 14.22
C TYR A 24 -26.77 -4.01 12.69
N SER A 25 -27.24 -2.84 12.25
CA SER A 25 -27.32 -2.48 10.82
C SER A 25 -25.96 -2.15 10.18
N ARG A 26 -24.93 -1.81 10.97
CA ARG A 26 -23.54 -1.65 10.49
C ARG A 26 -22.71 -2.93 10.57
N HIS A 27 -23.13 -3.94 11.35
CA HIS A 27 -22.47 -5.25 11.43
C HIS A 27 -22.90 -6.23 10.32
N PHE A 28 -24.07 -6.04 9.72
CA PHE A 28 -24.62 -7.02 8.76
C PHE A 28 -23.95 -6.99 7.36
N TRP A 29 -23.36 -5.85 6.95
CA TRP A 29 -22.96 -5.62 5.54
C TRP A 29 -21.51 -5.98 5.16
N TYR A 30 -20.73 -6.58 6.07
CA TYR A 30 -19.41 -7.15 5.73
C TYR A 30 -19.23 -8.60 6.18
N ILE A 31 -20.11 -9.11 7.04
CA ILE A 31 -19.95 -10.43 7.66
C ILE A 31 -20.70 -11.52 6.87
N GLU A 32 -21.85 -11.22 6.26
CA GLU A 32 -22.69 -12.25 5.61
C GLU A 32 -22.04 -12.90 4.37
N PRO A 33 -21.41 -12.18 3.43
CA PRO A 33 -20.75 -12.81 2.27
C PRO A 33 -19.50 -13.60 2.67
N GLN A 34 -18.80 -13.16 3.73
CA GLN A 34 -17.60 -13.83 4.25
C GLN A 34 -17.96 -15.05 5.11
N MET A 35 -19.06 -15.00 5.87
CA MET A 35 -19.61 -16.13 6.62
C MET A 35 -20.17 -17.20 5.68
N GLU A 36 -20.87 -16.82 4.61
CA GLU A 36 -21.35 -17.76 3.57
C GLU A 36 -20.17 -18.39 2.81
N ALA A 37 -19.16 -17.60 2.41
CA ALA A 37 -17.96 -18.15 1.76
C ALA A 37 -17.15 -19.09 2.67
N ASN A 38 -17.01 -18.75 3.96
CA ASN A 38 -16.35 -19.61 4.94
C ASN A 38 -17.17 -20.87 5.26
N ARG A 39 -18.50 -20.78 5.25
CA ARG A 39 -19.42 -21.91 5.40
C ARG A 39 -19.33 -22.85 4.21
N ASP A 40 -19.34 -22.35 2.98
CA ASP A 40 -19.22 -23.17 1.76
C ASP A 40 -17.85 -23.86 1.67
N ALA A 41 -16.78 -23.14 2.03
CA ALA A 41 -15.44 -23.73 2.12
C ALA A 41 -15.32 -24.78 3.22
N ALA A 42 -16.02 -24.60 4.35
CA ALA A 42 -16.09 -25.59 5.43
C ALA A 42 -16.85 -26.84 4.99
N VAL A 43 -18.00 -26.69 4.31
CA VAL A 43 -18.78 -27.80 3.73
C VAL A 43 -17.95 -28.61 2.74
N LEU A 44 -17.22 -27.95 1.83
CA LEU A 44 -16.32 -28.62 0.89
C LEU A 44 -15.18 -29.38 1.60
N CYS A 45 -14.70 -28.85 2.75
CA CYS A 45 -13.71 -29.56 3.58
C CYS A 45 -14.33 -30.80 4.26
N VAL A 46 -15.59 -30.76 4.68
CA VAL A 46 -16.31 -31.92 5.22
C VAL A 46 -16.52 -32.99 4.15
N GLU A 47 -16.93 -32.61 2.93
CA GLU A 47 -17.09 -33.56 1.82
C GLU A 47 -15.79 -34.28 1.47
N ARG A 48 -14.66 -33.53 1.43
CA ARG A 48 -13.33 -34.12 1.24
C ARG A 48 -12.94 -35.02 2.39
N ALA A 49 -13.24 -34.64 3.63
CA ALA A 49 -12.99 -35.48 4.80
C ALA A 49 -13.76 -36.82 4.70
N VAL A 50 -15.02 -36.80 4.30
CA VAL A 50 -15.85 -38.00 4.07
C VAL A 50 -15.30 -38.84 2.92
N SER A 51 -14.86 -38.23 1.82
CA SER A 51 -14.26 -38.92 0.68
C SER A 51 -12.95 -39.62 1.06
N TYR A 52 -12.05 -38.95 1.78
CA TYR A 52 -10.80 -39.54 2.25
C TYR A 52 -11.04 -40.67 3.26
N PHE A 53 -12.06 -40.53 4.12
CA PHE A 53 -12.46 -41.57 5.04
C PHE A 53 -12.97 -42.82 4.30
N LYS A 54 -13.82 -42.65 3.27
CA LYS A 54 -14.29 -43.76 2.41
C LYS A 54 -13.16 -44.44 1.64
N GLN A 55 -12.09 -43.71 1.32
CA GLN A 55 -10.88 -44.22 0.67
C GLN A 55 -9.88 -44.86 1.65
N GLY A 56 -10.20 -44.95 2.95
CA GLY A 56 -9.34 -45.53 3.98
C GLY A 56 -8.19 -44.62 4.44
N ASN A 57 -8.12 -43.38 3.95
CA ASN A 57 -7.11 -42.40 4.36
C ASN A 57 -7.61 -41.57 5.56
N THR A 58 -7.56 -42.19 6.74
CA THR A 58 -8.07 -41.63 8.00
C THR A 58 -7.30 -40.40 8.46
N THR A 59 -6.02 -40.27 8.13
CA THR A 59 -5.16 -39.17 8.57
C THR A 59 -5.53 -37.86 7.86
N GLU A 60 -5.72 -37.91 6.53
CA GLU A 60 -6.18 -36.75 5.78
C GLU A 60 -7.65 -36.45 6.07
N ALA A 61 -8.49 -37.46 6.31
CA ALA A 61 -9.88 -37.25 6.71
C ALA A 61 -9.99 -36.39 8.01
N VAL A 62 -9.21 -36.71 9.04
CA VAL A 62 -9.19 -35.94 10.30
C VAL A 62 -8.61 -34.54 10.09
N ARG A 63 -7.62 -34.38 9.21
CA ARG A 63 -7.03 -33.08 8.89
C ARG A 63 -8.04 -32.15 8.24
N PHE A 64 -8.79 -32.64 7.26
CA PHE A 64 -9.84 -31.85 6.60
C PHE A 64 -11.04 -31.58 7.53
N ALA A 65 -11.40 -32.53 8.40
CA ALA A 65 -12.43 -32.31 9.42
C ALA A 65 -12.03 -31.21 10.43
N ARG A 66 -10.78 -31.19 10.92
CA ARG A 66 -10.28 -30.10 11.78
C ARG A 66 -10.25 -28.77 11.04
N LYS A 67 -9.83 -28.78 9.78
CA LYS A 67 -9.83 -27.59 8.92
C LYS A 67 -11.24 -27.01 8.74
N ALA A 68 -12.25 -27.86 8.53
CA ALA A 68 -13.64 -27.45 8.45
C ALA A 68 -14.11 -26.75 9.75
N LYS A 69 -13.79 -27.32 10.92
CA LYS A 69 -14.15 -26.75 12.23
C LYS A 69 -13.43 -25.44 12.56
N THR A 70 -12.23 -25.22 11.99
CA THR A 70 -11.52 -23.93 12.07
C THR A 70 -12.13 -22.87 11.15
N LEU A 71 -12.60 -23.27 9.97
CA LEU A 71 -13.23 -22.36 9.00
C LEU A 71 -14.64 -21.94 9.43
N PHE A 72 -15.42 -22.87 9.98
CA PHE A 72 -16.76 -22.61 10.50
C PHE A 72 -17.03 -23.49 11.73
N PRO A 73 -16.98 -22.96 12.95
CA PRO A 73 -17.07 -23.75 14.19
C PRO A 73 -18.36 -24.57 14.36
N GLU A 74 -19.46 -24.11 13.75
CA GLU A 74 -20.79 -24.75 13.78
C GLU A 74 -21.01 -25.75 12.63
N VAL A 75 -19.98 -26.07 11.82
CA VAL A 75 -20.12 -27.02 10.71
C VAL A 75 -20.38 -28.44 11.23
N ASP A 76 -21.39 -29.10 10.67
CA ASP A 76 -21.75 -30.48 11.00
C ASP A 76 -20.72 -31.45 10.41
N ILE A 77 -20.08 -32.24 11.27
CA ILE A 77 -19.05 -33.22 10.88
C ILE A 77 -19.51 -34.57 11.40
N PRO A 78 -19.59 -35.61 10.54
CA PRO A 78 -20.00 -36.93 10.99
C PRO A 78 -19.08 -37.48 12.10
N ASP A 79 -19.68 -37.85 13.24
CA ASP A 79 -18.97 -38.23 14.48
C ASP A 79 -17.93 -39.35 14.27
N TYR A 80 -18.18 -40.26 13.33
CA TYR A 80 -17.27 -41.38 13.02
C TYR A 80 -15.91 -40.94 12.49
N ILE A 81 -15.77 -39.71 11.95
CA ILE A 81 -14.48 -39.16 11.48
C ILE A 81 -13.63 -38.67 12.66
N LEU A 82 -14.26 -38.16 13.72
CA LEU A 82 -13.58 -37.59 14.89
C LEU A 82 -13.31 -38.62 15.99
N LEU A 83 -14.08 -39.71 16.04
CA LEU A 83 -13.96 -40.78 17.03
C LEU A 83 -12.77 -41.73 16.81
N ASN A 84 -12.15 -41.74 15.62
CA ASN A 84 -11.12 -42.73 15.28
C ASN A 84 -9.70 -42.42 15.84
N ASN A 85 -9.58 -41.48 16.79
CA ASN A 85 -8.31 -41.07 17.39
C ASN A 85 -8.01 -41.71 18.75
N LYS A 86 -8.91 -42.51 19.31
CA LYS A 86 -8.67 -43.16 20.61
C LYS A 86 -7.76 -44.40 20.51
N ASP A 87 -7.63 -45.03 19.35
CA ASP A 87 -6.82 -46.24 19.18
C ASP A 87 -5.36 -45.98 18.79
N THR A 88 -5.05 -44.81 18.20
CA THR A 88 -3.71 -44.46 17.72
C THR A 88 -2.79 -43.91 18.80
N GLU A 89 -3.31 -43.29 19.87
CA GLU A 89 -2.49 -42.82 20.99
C GLU A 89 -2.03 -43.95 21.94
N VAL A 90 -2.82 -45.03 22.05
CA VAL A 90 -2.48 -46.19 22.89
C VAL A 90 -1.29 -46.98 22.32
N ARG A 91 -1.13 -46.99 20.99
CA ARG A 91 -0.05 -47.73 20.32
C ARG A 91 1.31 -47.04 20.39
N ARG A 92 1.35 -45.72 20.56
CA ARG A 92 2.60 -44.92 20.64
C ARG A 92 3.24 -44.91 22.04
N ARG A 93 2.48 -45.26 23.09
CA ARG A 93 3.00 -45.35 24.48
C ARG A 93 3.68 -46.69 24.81
N ARG A 94 3.66 -47.69 23.92
CA ARG A 94 4.21 -49.03 24.18
C ARG A 94 5.63 -49.27 23.67
N SER A 95 6.26 -48.32 22.96
CA SER A 95 7.57 -48.57 22.30
C SER A 95 8.77 -47.82 22.88
N VAL A 96 8.68 -47.26 24.09
CA VAL A 96 9.84 -46.65 24.76
C VAL A 96 9.94 -47.15 26.20
N SER A 97 10.45 -48.37 26.34
CA SER A 97 11.06 -48.84 27.59
C SER A 97 11.96 -50.02 27.27
N HIS A 98 13.26 -49.77 27.08
CA HIS A 98 14.37 -50.67 27.43
C HIS A 98 15.70 -49.96 27.16
N SER A 99 16.30 -49.38 28.21
CA SER A 99 17.67 -49.69 28.66
C SER A 99 18.14 -48.64 29.68
N ARG A 100 18.73 -49.12 30.78
CA ARG A 100 19.13 -48.42 32.02
C ARG A 100 20.60 -47.97 31.96
N ASN A 101 20.92 -46.93 32.76
CA ASN A 101 22.09 -46.66 33.65
C ASN A 101 23.53 -46.94 33.10
N GLU A 102 24.60 -46.16 33.33
CA GLU A 102 25.00 -45.16 34.33
C GLU A 102 26.33 -44.44 33.87
N PRO A 103 27.13 -43.67 34.66
CA PRO A 103 27.31 -42.22 34.44
C PRO A 103 28.74 -41.70 34.11
N ALA A 104 28.78 -40.38 33.88
CA ALA A 104 29.86 -39.39 34.07
C ALA A 104 31.10 -39.40 33.15
N ASN A 105 31.27 -38.32 32.37
CA ASN A 105 32.45 -37.46 32.53
C ASN A 105 32.23 -36.04 31.98
N GLU A 106 32.52 -35.05 32.82
CA GLU A 106 32.70 -33.66 32.44
C GLU A 106 34.07 -33.51 31.78
N ASP A 107 34.11 -33.31 30.47
CA ASP A 107 35.01 -32.33 29.86
C ASP A 107 34.65 -32.15 28.38
N SER A 108 34.94 -30.97 27.82
CA SER A 108 34.65 -30.54 26.43
C SER A 108 33.30 -29.85 26.15
N ARG A 109 32.92 -28.86 26.98
CA ARG A 109 32.07 -27.74 26.50
C ARG A 109 32.92 -26.59 25.98
N ARG A 110 33.66 -26.86 24.90
CA ARG A 110 34.13 -25.84 23.96
C ARG A 110 34.06 -26.47 22.57
N SER A 111 33.43 -25.75 21.65
CA SER A 111 33.13 -26.12 20.26
C SER A 111 31.92 -27.03 20.05
N ARG A 112 30.77 -26.42 19.74
CA ARG A 112 29.85 -26.83 18.65
C ARG A 112 28.73 -25.80 18.50
N GLU A 113 29.11 -24.58 18.15
CA GLU A 113 28.38 -23.83 17.13
C GLU A 113 28.86 -24.39 15.78
N ARG A 114 28.01 -25.11 15.05
CA ARG A 114 28.14 -25.21 13.59
C ARG A 114 26.85 -25.71 12.92
N SER A 115 26.30 -24.82 12.10
CA SER A 115 25.67 -25.05 10.80
C SER A 115 24.58 -26.14 10.67
N GLU A 116 23.34 -25.68 10.49
CA GLU A 116 22.34 -26.39 9.70
C GLU A 116 22.82 -26.53 8.24
N GLU A 117 23.45 -27.66 7.91
CA GLU A 117 23.82 -27.98 6.53
C GLU A 117 22.57 -28.41 5.73
N LYS A 118 22.27 -27.64 4.68
CA LYS A 118 21.29 -27.95 3.63
C LYS A 118 21.60 -29.34 3.05
N SER A 119 20.70 -30.30 3.18
CA SER A 119 20.92 -31.65 2.62
C SER A 119 20.84 -31.63 1.09
N PHE A 120 21.98 -31.77 0.41
CA PHE A 120 22.06 -32.11 -1.01
C PHE A 120 22.78 -33.45 -1.16
N THR A 121 22.42 -34.23 -2.17
CA THR A 121 23.04 -35.55 -2.42
C THR A 121 24.35 -35.39 -3.19
N LYS A 122 25.33 -36.29 -2.94
CA LYS A 122 26.60 -36.32 -3.70
C LYS A 122 26.35 -36.47 -5.22
N ALA A 123 25.28 -37.17 -5.61
CA ALA A 123 24.84 -37.28 -7.00
C ALA A 123 24.39 -35.95 -7.61
N GLN A 124 23.73 -35.08 -6.85
CA GLN A 124 23.30 -33.75 -7.32
C GLN A 124 24.49 -32.83 -7.58
N VAL A 125 25.50 -32.84 -6.70
CA VAL A 125 26.74 -32.04 -6.89
C VAL A 125 27.48 -32.50 -8.14
N GLU A 126 27.62 -33.81 -8.33
CA GLU A 126 28.28 -34.37 -9.50
C GLU A 126 27.52 -34.03 -10.80
N SER A 127 26.18 -34.08 -10.76
CA SER A 127 25.34 -33.72 -11.90
C SER A 127 25.44 -32.24 -12.28
N VAL A 128 25.63 -31.34 -11.32
CA VAL A 128 25.85 -29.91 -11.56
C VAL A 128 27.23 -29.68 -12.16
N ARG A 129 28.26 -30.35 -11.64
CA ARG A 129 29.63 -30.28 -12.19
C ARG A 129 29.70 -30.71 -13.65
N ARG A 130 28.98 -31.76 -14.05
CA ARG A 130 28.94 -32.21 -15.45
C ARG A 130 28.35 -31.16 -16.40
N ILE A 131 27.22 -30.55 -16.05
CA ILE A 131 26.60 -29.50 -16.87
C ILE A 131 27.51 -28.26 -16.97
N MET A 132 28.20 -27.92 -15.89
CA MET A 132 29.17 -26.82 -15.90
C MET A 132 30.40 -27.13 -16.76
N ALA A 133 30.83 -28.40 -16.85
CA ALA A 133 31.95 -28.84 -17.67
C ALA A 133 31.64 -28.94 -19.18
N CYS A 134 30.37 -29.07 -19.58
CA CYS A 134 29.99 -29.12 -21.00
C CYS A 134 30.29 -27.79 -21.72
N ARG A 135 31.02 -27.84 -22.83
CA ARG A 135 31.37 -26.64 -23.63
C ARG A 135 30.41 -26.38 -24.80
N ASP A 136 29.77 -27.44 -25.31
CA ASP A 136 28.82 -27.39 -26.44
C ASP A 136 27.37 -27.34 -25.93
N LEU A 137 26.51 -26.55 -26.59
CA LEU A 137 25.10 -26.37 -26.21
C LEU A 137 24.29 -27.67 -26.35
N TYR A 138 24.61 -28.50 -27.35
CA TYR A 138 23.97 -29.82 -27.50
C TYR A 138 24.33 -30.76 -26.35
N SER A 139 25.59 -30.68 -25.89
CA SER A 139 26.09 -31.47 -24.76
C SER A 139 25.49 -31.00 -23.43
N VAL A 140 25.20 -29.70 -23.29
CA VAL A 140 24.49 -29.14 -22.12
C VAL A 140 23.07 -29.68 -22.00
N LEU A 141 22.34 -29.82 -23.12
CA LEU A 141 21.00 -30.43 -23.13
C LEU A 141 21.02 -31.97 -23.19
N GLY A 142 22.18 -32.57 -23.45
CA GLY A 142 22.33 -34.03 -23.58
C GLY A 142 21.67 -34.61 -24.82
N VAL A 143 21.61 -33.85 -25.91
CA VAL A 143 20.97 -34.22 -27.18
C VAL A 143 21.99 -34.29 -28.31
N SER A 144 21.71 -35.07 -29.35
CA SER A 144 22.54 -35.12 -30.57
C SER A 144 22.36 -33.84 -31.40
N LYS A 145 23.33 -33.54 -32.28
CA LYS A 145 23.21 -32.43 -33.26
C LYS A 145 22.10 -32.66 -34.28
N ASP A 146 21.69 -33.91 -34.49
CA ASP A 146 20.57 -34.28 -35.37
C ASP A 146 19.21 -34.28 -34.63
N ALA A 147 19.16 -33.85 -33.37
CA ALA A 147 17.94 -33.86 -32.57
C ALA A 147 16.85 -32.95 -33.16
N THR A 148 15.62 -33.45 -33.20
CA THR A 148 14.45 -32.66 -33.63
C THR A 148 14.10 -31.59 -32.59
N GLU A 149 13.33 -30.57 -32.98
CA GLU A 149 12.91 -29.51 -32.07
C GLU A 149 12.13 -30.07 -30.86
N ASP A 150 11.33 -31.12 -31.09
CA ASP A 150 10.58 -31.81 -30.02
C ASP A 150 11.50 -32.59 -29.07
N ASP A 151 12.60 -33.16 -29.55
CA ASP A 151 13.62 -33.80 -28.70
C ASP A 151 14.31 -32.78 -27.80
N ILE A 152 14.61 -31.59 -28.32
CA ILE A 152 15.23 -30.48 -27.59
C ILE A 152 14.27 -29.97 -26.50
N LYS A 153 12.98 -29.78 -26.82
CA LYS A 153 11.94 -29.38 -25.85
C LYS A 153 11.75 -30.44 -24.75
N ARG A 154 11.74 -31.73 -25.10
CA ARG A 154 11.63 -32.83 -24.13
C ARG A 154 12.84 -32.89 -23.19
N ALA A 155 14.05 -32.74 -23.73
CA ALA A 155 15.28 -32.72 -22.94
C ALA A 155 15.32 -31.53 -21.97
N TYR A 156 14.97 -30.33 -22.46
CA TYR A 156 14.87 -29.13 -21.63
C TYR A 156 13.89 -29.29 -20.48
N LYS A 157 12.66 -29.77 -20.74
CA LYS A 157 11.63 -29.99 -19.70
C LYS A 157 12.10 -30.98 -18.63
N SER A 158 12.84 -32.01 -19.02
CA SER A 158 13.41 -33.02 -18.12
C SER A 158 14.52 -32.45 -17.23
N LEU A 159 15.40 -31.61 -17.79
CA LEU A 159 16.50 -30.96 -17.08
C LEU A 159 16.03 -29.81 -16.19
N ALA A 160 15.12 -28.95 -16.69
CA ALA A 160 14.55 -27.85 -15.92
C ALA A 160 13.87 -28.34 -14.63
N ARG A 161 13.17 -29.48 -14.69
CA ARG A 161 12.55 -30.09 -13.50
C ARG A 161 13.56 -30.63 -12.48
N ARG A 162 14.74 -31.08 -12.93
CA ARG A 162 15.80 -31.66 -12.08
C ARG A 162 16.71 -30.60 -11.47
N TYR A 163 16.97 -29.52 -12.20
CA TYR A 163 17.88 -28.43 -11.80
C TYR A 163 17.15 -27.18 -11.31
N HIS A 164 15.82 -27.24 -11.14
CA HIS A 164 15.05 -26.13 -10.56
C HIS A 164 15.60 -25.76 -9.16
N PRO A 165 15.82 -24.46 -8.85
CA PRO A 165 16.40 -24.00 -7.58
C PRO A 165 15.68 -24.52 -6.32
N ASP A 166 14.38 -24.75 -6.41
CA ASP A 166 13.59 -25.29 -5.29
C ASP A 166 13.86 -26.76 -4.99
N LYS A 167 14.25 -27.55 -6.01
CA LYS A 167 14.42 -29.00 -5.92
C LYS A 167 15.88 -29.43 -5.84
N ASN A 168 16.80 -28.63 -6.38
CA ASN A 168 18.23 -28.87 -6.32
C ASN A 168 18.95 -27.69 -5.67
N LYS A 169 19.27 -27.83 -4.38
CA LYS A 169 19.99 -26.82 -3.58
C LYS A 169 21.52 -27.03 -3.57
N ALA A 170 22.04 -27.86 -4.49
CA ALA A 170 23.49 -28.09 -4.61
C ALA A 170 24.21 -26.80 -5.04
N PRO A 171 25.46 -26.57 -4.59
CA PRO A 171 26.26 -25.42 -5.03
C PRO A 171 26.42 -25.43 -6.56
N GLY A 172 26.10 -24.32 -7.21
CA GLY A 172 26.13 -24.17 -8.68
C GLY A 172 24.87 -24.60 -9.43
N ALA A 173 23.81 -25.08 -8.75
CA ALA A 173 22.58 -25.52 -9.41
C ALA A 173 21.87 -24.39 -10.17
N THR A 174 21.85 -23.17 -9.63
CA THR A 174 21.29 -21.98 -10.29
C THR A 174 22.05 -21.61 -11.56
N GLU A 175 23.37 -21.75 -11.58
CA GLU A 175 24.21 -21.48 -12.76
C GLU A 175 24.02 -22.55 -13.83
N ALA A 176 23.98 -23.83 -13.44
CA ALA A 176 23.65 -24.93 -14.33
C ALA A 176 22.26 -24.75 -14.96
N PHE A 177 21.26 -24.28 -14.18
CA PHE A 177 19.92 -24.00 -14.68
C PHE A 177 19.91 -22.86 -15.72
N LYS A 178 20.63 -21.76 -15.48
CA LYS A 178 20.80 -20.67 -16.46
C LYS A 178 21.46 -21.16 -17.75
N LYS A 179 22.49 -22.01 -17.63
CA LYS A 179 23.21 -22.59 -18.78
C LYS A 179 22.32 -23.49 -19.63
N ILE A 180 21.47 -24.31 -18.99
CA ILE A 180 20.45 -25.14 -19.66
C ILE A 180 19.42 -24.27 -20.39
N GLY A 181 18.97 -23.17 -19.77
CA GLY A 181 18.05 -22.21 -20.41
C GLY A 181 18.66 -21.51 -21.64
N SER A 182 19.91 -21.09 -21.54
CA SER A 182 20.64 -20.47 -22.66
C SER A 182 20.79 -21.44 -23.84
N ALA A 183 21.18 -22.70 -23.57
CA ALA A 183 21.28 -23.72 -24.60
C ALA A 183 19.93 -23.99 -25.29
N PHE A 184 18.83 -24.03 -24.53
CA PHE A 184 17.50 -24.19 -25.12
C PHE A 184 17.10 -23.03 -26.03
N ASN A 185 17.32 -21.78 -25.60
CA ASN A 185 16.95 -20.59 -26.36
C ASN A 185 17.67 -20.49 -27.72
N VAL A 186 18.91 -20.99 -27.81
CA VAL A 186 19.67 -21.00 -29.05
C VAL A 186 19.28 -22.19 -29.93
N LEU A 187 19.06 -23.38 -29.34
CA LEU A 187 18.83 -24.61 -30.09
C LEU A 187 17.37 -24.83 -30.54
N VAL A 188 16.39 -24.19 -29.90
CA VAL A 188 14.98 -24.28 -30.30
C VAL A 188 14.66 -23.40 -31.53
N ASP A 189 15.39 -22.30 -31.70
CA ASP A 189 15.24 -21.37 -32.81
C ASP A 189 16.11 -21.81 -33.99
N ALA A 190 15.48 -22.12 -35.13
CA ALA A 190 16.17 -22.67 -36.30
C ALA A 190 17.27 -21.75 -36.85
N GLU A 191 17.09 -20.43 -36.78
CA GLU A 191 18.06 -19.44 -37.28
C GLU A 191 19.24 -19.26 -36.31
N LYS A 192 18.98 -19.27 -35.00
CA LYS A 192 20.04 -19.22 -33.98
C LYS A 192 20.83 -20.53 -33.92
N ARG A 193 20.16 -21.67 -34.05
CA ARG A 193 20.79 -23.00 -34.14
C ARG A 193 21.72 -23.08 -35.35
N ARG A 194 21.25 -22.65 -36.52
CA ARG A 194 22.08 -22.60 -37.74
C ARG A 194 23.32 -21.71 -37.57
N ARG A 195 23.16 -20.52 -36.98
CA ARG A 195 24.30 -19.62 -36.71
C ARG A 195 25.28 -20.22 -35.72
N TYR A 196 24.79 -20.86 -34.66
CA TYR A 196 25.63 -21.56 -33.69
C TYR A 196 26.40 -22.72 -34.34
N ASP A 197 25.73 -23.51 -35.18
CA ASP A 197 26.35 -24.62 -35.92
C ASP A 197 27.42 -24.14 -36.92
N GLN A 198 27.25 -22.94 -37.48
CA GLN A 198 28.15 -22.35 -38.48
C GLN A 198 29.38 -21.64 -37.87
N PHE A 199 29.22 -20.93 -36.74
CA PHE A 199 30.26 -20.06 -36.18
C PHE A 199 30.77 -20.49 -34.79
N GLY A 200 30.08 -21.38 -34.08
CA GLY A 200 30.52 -21.93 -32.79
C GLY A 200 30.49 -20.96 -31.60
N THR A 201 30.19 -19.68 -31.80
CA THR A 201 30.06 -18.66 -30.74
C THR A 201 28.72 -17.92 -30.83
N VAL A 202 28.20 -17.52 -29.67
CA VAL A 202 27.04 -16.63 -29.55
C VAL A 202 27.62 -15.25 -29.24
N ASP A 203 27.90 -14.43 -30.25
CA ASP A 203 28.52 -13.11 -30.04
C ASP A 203 27.56 -12.15 -29.32
N GLU A 204 28.07 -11.50 -28.26
CA GLU A 204 27.48 -10.32 -27.61
C GLU A 204 27.70 -9.06 -28.49
N GLU A 205 26.63 -8.29 -28.72
CA GLU A 205 26.64 -7.10 -29.58
C GLU A 205 27.52 -5.95 -29.04
N ARG A 206 28.36 -5.34 -29.90
CA ARG A 206 29.14 -4.11 -29.63
C ARG A 206 28.48 -2.87 -30.27
N PRO A 207 28.58 -1.67 -29.66
CA PRO A 207 27.95 -0.45 -30.19
C PRO A 207 28.81 0.22 -31.26
N SER A 208 28.18 0.79 -32.29
CA SER A 208 28.84 1.59 -33.33
C SER A 208 28.35 3.05 -33.34
N VAL A 209 29.28 3.96 -33.66
CA VAL A 209 29.21 5.42 -33.50
C VAL A 209 29.03 6.11 -34.87
N THR A 210 27.96 6.91 -34.97
CA THR A 210 27.68 8.14 -35.79
C THR A 210 27.70 8.16 -37.32
N ARG A 211 26.65 8.74 -37.93
CA ARG A 211 26.64 10.10 -38.56
C ARG A 211 25.22 10.62 -38.88
N ARG A 212 25.08 11.96 -38.86
CA ARG A 212 23.87 12.82 -38.91
C ARG A 212 23.11 12.86 -40.25
N HIS A 213 21.76 12.93 -40.21
CA HIS A 213 20.95 14.02 -40.81
C HIS A 213 19.51 14.04 -40.23
N GLU A 214 18.83 15.17 -40.45
CA GLU A 214 17.60 15.72 -39.82
C GLU A 214 16.35 14.84 -39.69
N GLY A 215 15.70 14.99 -38.52
CA GLY A 215 14.27 15.33 -38.38
C GLY A 215 13.20 14.33 -38.83
N VAL A 216 12.78 13.44 -37.93
CA VAL A 216 11.39 13.02 -37.60
C VAL A 216 11.50 12.08 -36.39
N TYR A 217 10.81 12.37 -35.28
CA TYR A 217 10.76 11.44 -34.13
C TYR A 217 9.77 10.32 -34.43
N THR A 218 10.26 9.18 -34.91
CA THR A 218 9.61 7.87 -34.77
C THR A 218 10.37 7.08 -33.72
N PHE A 219 9.67 6.73 -32.64
CA PHE A 219 10.13 5.88 -31.56
C PHE A 219 10.24 4.44 -32.08
N ASP A 220 11.47 3.96 -32.31
CA ASP A 220 11.73 2.56 -32.68
C ASP A 220 12.21 1.81 -31.42
N GLY A 221 11.25 1.23 -30.71
CA GLY A 221 11.45 0.45 -29.50
C GLY A 221 11.71 -1.00 -29.84
N ASN A 222 12.98 -1.36 -30.07
CA ASN A 222 13.38 -2.76 -30.18
C ASN A 222 14.03 -3.24 -28.88
N THR A 223 13.21 -3.44 -27.85
CA THR A 223 13.51 -4.34 -26.73
C THR A 223 12.71 -5.60 -26.95
N GLY A 224 13.37 -6.61 -27.52
CA GLY A 224 12.79 -7.94 -27.69
C GLY A 224 12.55 -8.60 -26.34
N PHE A 225 11.33 -8.48 -25.83
CA PHE A 225 10.65 -9.48 -25.01
C PHE A 225 9.14 -9.38 -25.29
N ASP A 226 8.54 -10.55 -25.52
CA ASP A 226 7.09 -10.86 -25.49
C ASP A 226 6.18 -10.59 -26.70
N ALA A 227 6.69 -10.74 -27.94
CA ALA A 227 5.81 -10.88 -29.11
C ALA A 227 5.33 -12.34 -29.35
N GLU A 228 6.14 -13.35 -28.99
CA GLU A 228 5.78 -14.77 -29.19
C GLU A 228 4.99 -15.37 -28.02
N PHE A 229 5.14 -14.83 -26.81
CA PHE A 229 4.38 -15.28 -25.64
C PHE A 229 2.90 -14.90 -25.74
N ILE A 230 2.59 -13.74 -26.35
CA ILE A 230 1.23 -13.27 -26.61
C ILE A 230 0.59 -14.03 -27.77
N ASN A 231 1.35 -14.38 -28.81
CA ASN A 231 0.87 -15.20 -29.93
C ASN A 231 0.55 -16.65 -29.52
N MET A 232 1.20 -17.19 -28.48
CA MET A 232 0.89 -18.51 -27.95
C MET A 232 -0.35 -18.51 -27.03
N PHE A 233 -0.72 -17.34 -26.46
CA PHE A 233 -1.85 -17.20 -25.54
C PHE A 233 -3.14 -16.71 -26.23
N PHE A 234 -3.03 -15.97 -27.34
CA PHE A 234 -4.16 -15.49 -28.15
C PHE A 234 -3.98 -15.94 -29.61
N ASN A 235 -4.30 -17.20 -29.87
CA ASN A 235 -4.13 -17.79 -31.20
C ASN A 235 -5.23 -17.29 -32.18
N GLY A 236 -5.00 -16.13 -32.79
CA GLY A 236 -5.51 -15.75 -34.11
C GLY A 236 -6.87 -15.02 -34.19
N GLY A 237 -6.81 -13.69 -34.27
CA GLY A 237 -7.72 -12.91 -35.15
C GLY A 237 -8.63 -11.86 -34.49
N PHE A 238 -8.17 -10.61 -34.38
CA PHE A 238 -9.04 -9.43 -34.52
C PHE A 238 -8.33 -8.31 -35.30
N PRO A 239 -9.05 -7.52 -36.13
CA PRO A 239 -8.48 -6.78 -37.24
C PRO A 239 -8.33 -5.30 -36.92
N PHE A 240 -7.10 -4.81 -36.73
CA PHE A 240 -6.79 -3.38 -36.85
C PHE A 240 -5.30 -3.20 -37.19
N ALA A 241 -4.93 -3.37 -38.47
CA ALA A 241 -3.93 -2.57 -39.17
C ALA A 241 -3.75 -3.12 -40.59
N GLN A 242 -4.00 -2.25 -41.55
CA GLN A 242 -3.98 -2.50 -42.99
C GLN A 242 -2.56 -2.49 -43.59
N ASN A 243 -2.46 -3.16 -44.74
CA ASN A 243 -1.71 -2.73 -45.93
C ASN A 243 -0.25 -2.30 -45.75
N VAL A 244 0.68 -3.22 -46.04
CA VAL A 244 1.80 -2.89 -46.94
C VAL A 244 1.99 -4.06 -47.91
N ARG A 245 1.74 -3.79 -49.19
CA ARG A 245 2.08 -4.67 -50.32
C ARG A 245 3.59 -4.63 -50.55
N TYR A 246 4.21 -5.79 -50.77
CA TYR A 246 5.08 -6.00 -51.93
C TYR A 246 5.07 -7.47 -52.34
N THR A 247 4.81 -7.67 -53.63
CA THR A 247 4.72 -8.92 -54.39
C THR A 247 6.06 -9.64 -54.54
N ARG A 248 6.05 -10.99 -54.47
CA ARG A 248 6.66 -11.86 -55.51
C ARG A 248 6.20 -13.32 -55.40
N HIS A 249 5.99 -13.91 -56.57
CA HIS A 249 5.54 -15.27 -56.91
C HIS A 249 6.29 -16.42 -56.20
N ALA A 250 5.58 -17.50 -55.87
CA ALA A 250 5.65 -18.78 -56.61
C ALA A 250 4.62 -19.79 -56.07
N GLN A 251 4.09 -20.59 -57.01
CA GLN A 251 3.04 -21.60 -56.86
C GLN A 251 3.43 -22.76 -55.94
N HIS A 252 2.45 -23.35 -55.24
CA HIS A 252 2.08 -24.75 -55.45
C HIS A 252 0.72 -25.05 -54.79
N HIS A 253 -0.19 -25.63 -55.58
CA HIS A 253 -1.38 -26.32 -55.13
C HIS A 253 -0.96 -27.57 -54.33
N ASP A 254 -1.59 -27.81 -53.18
CA ASP A 254 -2.20 -29.13 -52.98
C ASP A 254 -3.42 -29.06 -52.07
N SER A 255 -4.43 -29.80 -52.48
CA SER A 255 -5.77 -29.89 -51.91
C SER A 255 -5.83 -31.01 -50.88
N ASN A 256 -6.25 -30.71 -49.65
CA ASN A 256 -6.86 -31.73 -48.79
C ASN A 256 -8.00 -31.11 -47.97
N HIS A 257 -9.20 -31.61 -48.24
CA HIS A 257 -10.40 -31.38 -47.47
C HIS A 257 -10.35 -32.21 -46.18
N GLU A 258 -10.98 -31.64 -45.14
CA GLU A 258 -11.55 -32.29 -43.95
C GLU A 258 -10.65 -32.44 -42.71
N ASN A 259 -10.83 -31.49 -41.77
CA ASN A 259 -11.33 -31.81 -40.42
C ASN A 259 -11.98 -30.57 -39.81
N ASN A 260 -13.28 -30.35 -40.08
CA ASN A 260 -14.07 -29.24 -39.54
C ASN A 260 -14.25 -29.28 -38.01
N TYR A 261 -13.84 -30.36 -37.33
CA TYR A 261 -13.91 -30.46 -35.86
C TYR A 261 -13.01 -29.45 -35.14
N PHE A 262 -11.88 -29.05 -35.74
CA PHE A 262 -10.98 -28.08 -35.12
C PHE A 262 -11.58 -26.67 -35.02
N ALA A 263 -12.41 -26.28 -36.00
CA ALA A 263 -13.11 -25.00 -35.98
C ALA A 263 -14.16 -24.94 -34.86
N TYR A 264 -14.90 -26.03 -34.60
CA TYR A 264 -15.87 -26.08 -33.50
C TYR A 264 -15.21 -26.06 -32.12
N ILE A 265 -14.06 -26.72 -31.97
CA ILE A 265 -13.30 -26.73 -30.71
C ILE A 265 -12.71 -25.34 -30.41
N GLN A 266 -12.37 -24.55 -31.43
CA GLN A 266 -11.89 -23.16 -31.25
C GLN A 266 -12.98 -22.18 -30.80
N ILE A 267 -14.25 -22.42 -31.16
CA ILE A 267 -15.38 -21.56 -30.77
C ILE A 267 -15.94 -21.97 -29.40
N LEU A 268 -15.70 -23.20 -28.94
CA LEU A 268 -16.21 -23.75 -27.68
C LEU A 268 -15.82 -22.91 -26.44
N PRO A 269 -14.58 -22.41 -26.27
CA PRO A 269 -14.21 -21.57 -25.13
C PRO A 269 -14.94 -20.22 -25.16
N LEU A 270 -15.16 -19.65 -26.35
CA LEU A 270 -15.92 -18.41 -26.54
C LEU A 270 -17.40 -18.62 -26.22
N LEU A 271 -17.99 -19.74 -26.63
CA LEU A 271 -19.37 -20.12 -26.28
C LEU A 271 -19.53 -20.41 -24.79
N ILE A 272 -18.52 -21.02 -24.15
CA ILE A 272 -18.50 -21.24 -22.69
C ILE A 272 -18.35 -19.91 -21.96
N LEU A 273 -17.52 -18.99 -22.43
CA LEU A 273 -17.32 -17.67 -21.81
C LEU A 273 -18.56 -16.79 -21.96
N PHE A 274 -19.16 -16.77 -23.16
CA PHE A 274 -20.44 -16.10 -23.39
C PHE A 274 -21.57 -16.78 -22.62
N GLY A 275 -21.61 -18.11 -22.61
CA GLY A 275 -22.57 -18.90 -21.85
C GLY A 275 -22.50 -18.62 -20.36
N LEU A 276 -21.31 -18.67 -19.75
CA LEU A 276 -21.10 -18.35 -18.33
C LEU A 276 -21.48 -16.90 -18.00
N SER A 277 -21.20 -15.96 -18.89
CA SER A 277 -21.61 -14.56 -18.73
C SER A 277 -23.14 -14.36 -18.92
N PHE A 278 -23.78 -15.19 -19.75
CA PHE A 278 -25.22 -15.16 -19.96
C PHE A 278 -25.98 -15.87 -18.82
N PHE A 279 -25.44 -16.99 -18.31
CA PHE A 279 -26.00 -17.75 -17.19
C PHE A 279 -25.76 -17.06 -15.83
N SER A 280 -24.67 -16.29 -15.68
CA SER A 280 -24.46 -15.51 -14.45
C SER A 280 -25.54 -14.44 -14.25
N ASN A 281 -26.10 -13.89 -15.34
CA ASN A 281 -27.26 -12.99 -15.28
C ASN A 281 -28.57 -13.70 -14.92
N PHE A 282 -28.65 -15.02 -15.10
CA PHE A 282 -29.85 -15.82 -14.78
C PHE A 282 -29.88 -16.30 -13.33
N LEU A 283 -28.74 -16.28 -12.64
CA LEU A 283 -28.58 -16.73 -11.24
C LEU A 283 -28.57 -15.57 -10.22
N VAL A 284 -28.54 -14.31 -10.67
CA VAL A 284 -28.70 -13.14 -9.80
C VAL A 284 -30.19 -12.97 -9.50
N LYS A 285 -30.57 -13.04 -8.22
CA LYS A 285 -31.94 -12.72 -7.78
C LYS A 285 -32.32 -11.33 -8.28
N ASP A 286 -33.46 -11.24 -8.97
CA ASP A 286 -34.02 -9.97 -9.46
C ASP A 286 -34.05 -8.93 -8.33
N PRO A 287 -33.64 -7.67 -8.57
CA PRO A 287 -33.65 -6.63 -7.54
C PRO A 287 -35.06 -6.37 -7.01
N VAL A 288 -35.19 -5.96 -5.75
CA VAL A 288 -36.52 -5.77 -5.13
C VAL A 288 -37.30 -4.59 -5.75
N PHE A 289 -36.57 -3.59 -6.27
CA PHE A 289 -37.15 -2.42 -6.92
C PHE A 289 -36.29 -1.95 -8.11
N SER A 290 -36.85 -1.05 -8.91
CA SER A 290 -36.16 -0.35 -10.00
C SER A 290 -36.45 1.15 -9.94
N LEU A 291 -35.48 1.99 -10.28
CA LEU A 291 -35.69 3.44 -10.41
C LEU A 291 -36.37 3.83 -11.74
N GLN A 292 -36.49 2.87 -12.67
CA GLN A 292 -37.15 3.04 -13.97
C GLN A 292 -38.21 1.96 -14.17
N ARG A 293 -39.31 2.33 -14.83
CA ARG A 293 -40.37 1.38 -15.17
C ARG A 293 -39.85 0.34 -16.15
N THR A 294 -40.10 -0.93 -15.88
CA THR A 294 -39.81 -2.02 -16.81
C THR A 294 -41.02 -2.97 -16.88
N SER A 295 -40.98 -3.96 -17.77
CA SER A 295 -42.03 -4.99 -17.84
C SER A 295 -42.15 -5.82 -16.54
N LYS A 296 -41.07 -5.92 -15.76
CA LYS A 296 -41.05 -6.61 -14.46
C LYS A 296 -41.46 -5.71 -13.28
N TYR A 297 -41.14 -4.41 -13.33
CA TYR A 297 -41.46 -3.44 -12.26
C TYR A 297 -42.48 -2.43 -12.76
N THR A 298 -43.76 -2.75 -12.60
CA THR A 298 -44.88 -2.01 -13.20
C THR A 298 -45.52 -1.01 -12.24
N ILE A 299 -45.51 -1.28 -10.93
CA ILE A 299 -46.20 -0.46 -9.93
C ILE A 299 -45.27 0.65 -9.43
N GLN A 300 -45.64 1.90 -9.69
CA GLN A 300 -44.93 3.06 -9.18
C GLN A 300 -45.29 3.34 -7.72
N ARG A 301 -44.27 3.61 -6.91
CA ARG A 301 -44.36 4.03 -5.51
C ARG A 301 -43.47 5.24 -5.27
N HIS A 302 -43.71 5.94 -4.16
CA HIS A 302 -42.88 7.06 -3.72
C HIS A 302 -42.39 6.79 -2.30
N THR A 303 -41.14 7.19 -2.01
CA THR A 303 -40.59 7.08 -0.66
C THR A 303 -41.31 8.05 0.28
N GLN A 304 -41.53 7.66 1.54
CA GLN A 304 -42.30 8.46 2.48
C GLN A 304 -41.56 9.73 2.91
N ALA A 305 -40.24 9.66 3.06
CA ALA A 305 -39.44 10.76 3.61
C ALA A 305 -39.05 11.84 2.57
N HIS A 306 -38.86 11.43 1.31
CA HIS A 306 -38.26 12.29 0.27
C HIS A 306 -39.06 12.32 -1.04
N ASN A 307 -40.22 11.64 -1.07
CA ASN A 307 -41.10 11.56 -2.24
C ASN A 307 -40.37 11.14 -3.53
N LEU A 308 -39.41 10.21 -3.43
CA LEU A 308 -38.63 9.73 -4.57
C LEU A 308 -39.37 8.59 -5.29
N PRO A 309 -39.54 8.66 -6.62
CA PRO A 309 -40.24 7.62 -7.37
C PRO A 309 -39.38 6.36 -7.52
N TYR A 310 -39.99 5.20 -7.31
CA TYR A 310 -39.42 3.89 -7.59
C TYR A 310 -40.51 2.91 -8.04
N TYR A 311 -40.13 1.82 -8.69
CA TYR A 311 -41.04 0.83 -9.28
C TYR A 311 -40.82 -0.53 -8.64
N VAL A 312 -41.90 -1.23 -8.34
CA VAL A 312 -41.89 -2.55 -7.70
C VAL A 312 -42.73 -3.56 -8.49
N LYS A 313 -42.58 -4.84 -8.15
CA LYS A 313 -43.40 -5.94 -8.65
C LYS A 313 -44.80 -5.89 -8.02
N ASP A 314 -45.75 -6.59 -8.62
CA ASP A 314 -47.11 -6.78 -8.13
C ASP A 314 -47.19 -7.50 -6.78
N THR A 315 -46.28 -8.44 -6.51
CA THR A 315 -46.22 -9.18 -5.24
C THR A 315 -45.59 -8.40 -4.08
N PHE A 316 -45.06 -7.20 -4.32
CA PHE A 316 -44.26 -6.44 -3.35
C PHE A 316 -44.96 -6.18 -2.01
N SER A 317 -46.27 -5.88 -2.03
CA SER A 317 -47.04 -5.60 -0.81
C SER A 317 -47.27 -6.83 0.07
N GLN A 318 -47.26 -8.04 -0.50
CA GLN A 318 -47.43 -9.29 0.24
C GLN A 318 -46.10 -9.76 0.85
N GLU A 319 -44.98 -9.52 0.14
CA GLU A 319 -43.64 -9.97 0.56
C GLU A 319 -42.95 -9.03 1.56
N TYR A 320 -43.20 -7.72 1.49
CA TYR A 320 -42.39 -6.72 2.21
C TYR A 320 -43.19 -5.77 3.12
N GLY A 321 -44.42 -6.13 3.49
CA GLY A 321 -45.35 -5.27 4.26
C GLY A 321 -44.81 -4.72 5.59
N GLY A 322 -43.86 -5.40 6.24
CA GLY A 322 -43.24 -4.97 7.51
C GLY A 322 -41.90 -4.21 7.39
N SER A 323 -41.23 -4.25 6.23
CA SER A 323 -39.82 -3.80 6.07
C SER A 323 -39.63 -2.69 5.02
N ILE A 324 -40.69 -1.94 4.71
CA ILE A 324 -40.70 -0.91 3.65
C ILE A 324 -39.62 0.16 3.87
N ARG A 325 -39.34 0.54 5.12
CA ARG A 325 -38.38 1.61 5.45
C ARG A 325 -36.95 1.29 5.03
N HIS A 326 -36.52 0.02 5.11
CA HIS A 326 -35.19 -0.39 4.66
C HIS A 326 -35.07 -0.27 3.14
N ILE A 327 -36.12 -0.67 2.42
CA ILE A 327 -36.18 -0.59 0.96
C ILE A 327 -36.19 0.87 0.50
N GLU A 328 -36.95 1.75 1.17
CA GLU A 328 -36.95 3.19 0.86
C GLU A 328 -35.59 3.86 1.09
N ASN A 329 -34.82 3.41 2.09
CA ASN A 329 -33.44 3.87 2.28
C ASN A 329 -32.52 3.40 1.14
N GLN A 330 -32.65 2.15 0.70
CA GLN A 330 -31.91 1.64 -0.46
C GLN A 330 -32.29 2.39 -1.75
N VAL A 331 -33.57 2.72 -1.93
CA VAL A 331 -34.06 3.57 -3.03
C VAL A 331 -33.39 4.94 -2.99
N LEU A 332 -33.31 5.57 -1.82
CA LEU A 332 -32.64 6.86 -1.63
C LEU A 332 -31.16 6.80 -2.01
N GLU A 333 -30.43 5.80 -1.51
CA GLU A 333 -29.00 5.61 -1.79
C GLU A 333 -28.75 5.40 -3.28
N GLN A 334 -29.52 4.54 -3.93
CA GLN A 334 -29.39 4.27 -5.36
C GLN A 334 -29.77 5.51 -6.20
N HIS A 335 -30.78 6.27 -5.78
CA HIS A 335 -31.16 7.52 -6.45
C HIS A 335 -30.06 8.59 -6.33
N LEU A 336 -29.46 8.74 -5.15
CA LEU A 336 -28.32 9.63 -4.93
C LEU A 336 -27.10 9.20 -5.75
N TYR A 337 -26.82 7.91 -5.87
CA TYR A 337 -25.75 7.40 -6.72
C TYR A 337 -25.96 7.79 -8.19
N VAL A 338 -27.17 7.59 -8.73
CA VAL A 338 -27.50 7.95 -10.11
C VAL A 338 -27.44 9.45 -10.34
N LEU A 339 -27.96 10.27 -9.41
CA LEU A 339 -27.87 11.73 -9.50
C LEU A 339 -26.42 12.22 -9.46
N ARG A 340 -25.57 11.60 -8.62
CA ARG A 340 -24.15 11.91 -8.54
C ARG A 340 -23.42 11.63 -9.85
N ASP A 341 -23.65 10.46 -10.45
CA ASP A 341 -23.05 10.09 -11.74
C ASP A 341 -23.49 11.04 -12.87
N LYS A 342 -24.79 11.36 -12.92
CA LYS A 342 -25.31 12.35 -13.89
C LYS A 342 -24.74 13.74 -13.67
N CYS A 343 -24.66 14.20 -12.42
CA CYS A 343 -24.04 15.48 -12.07
C CYS A 343 -22.56 15.52 -12.48
N PHE A 344 -21.82 14.42 -12.25
CA PHE A 344 -20.42 14.32 -12.67
C PHE A 344 -20.28 14.46 -14.19
N LYS A 345 -21.13 13.79 -14.97
CA LYS A 345 -21.16 13.91 -16.44
C LYS A 345 -21.51 15.33 -16.89
N GLU A 346 -22.53 15.95 -16.32
CA GLU A 346 -22.93 17.33 -16.63
C GLU A 346 -21.80 18.33 -16.33
N ARG A 347 -21.12 18.16 -15.19
CA ARG A 347 -19.99 19.01 -14.79
C ARG A 347 -18.77 18.80 -15.70
N SER A 348 -18.44 17.56 -16.02
CA SER A 348 -17.35 17.24 -16.95
C SER A 348 -17.60 17.84 -18.34
N GLN A 349 -18.85 17.78 -18.84
CA GLN A 349 -19.24 18.43 -20.09
C GLN A 349 -19.09 19.96 -20.01
N LYS A 350 -19.52 20.59 -18.92
CA LYS A 350 -19.34 22.02 -18.68
C LYS A 350 -17.86 22.43 -18.68
N GLU A 351 -17.01 21.66 -18.00
CA GLU A 351 -15.57 21.89 -17.93
C GLU A 351 -14.91 21.71 -19.30
N ALA A 352 -15.31 20.71 -20.08
CA ALA A 352 -14.83 20.51 -21.46
C ALA A 352 -15.22 21.68 -22.39
N LEU A 353 -16.44 22.21 -22.28
CA LEU A 353 -16.89 23.38 -23.03
C LEU A 353 -16.10 24.63 -22.64
N LEU A 354 -15.86 24.85 -21.35
CA LEU A 354 -15.05 25.97 -20.86
C LEU A 354 -13.60 25.87 -21.34
N TYR A 355 -13.01 24.67 -21.32
CA TYR A 355 -11.66 24.43 -21.81
C TYR A 355 -11.55 24.71 -23.31
N ARG A 356 -12.50 24.19 -24.12
CA ARG A 356 -12.53 24.42 -25.56
C ARG A 356 -12.67 25.90 -25.89
N ALA A 357 -13.57 26.62 -25.22
CA ALA A 357 -13.76 28.05 -25.44
C ALA A 357 -12.52 28.89 -25.10
N ARG A 358 -11.81 28.53 -24.02
CA ARG A 358 -10.52 29.16 -23.65
C ARG A 358 -9.44 28.89 -24.69
N TYR A 359 -9.36 27.67 -25.19
CA TYR A 359 -8.39 27.27 -26.19
C TYR A 359 -8.61 28.00 -27.53
N THR A 360 -9.86 28.08 -27.99
CA THR A 360 -10.21 28.79 -29.23
C THR A 360 -10.31 30.30 -29.08
N ARG A 361 -10.14 30.84 -27.86
CA ARG A 361 -10.30 32.26 -27.51
C ARG A 361 -11.64 32.86 -27.97
N ASP A 362 -12.71 32.06 -27.91
CA ASP A 362 -14.06 32.47 -28.28
C ASP A 362 -14.83 32.90 -27.02
N GLU A 363 -14.92 34.22 -26.82
CA GLU A 363 -15.58 34.84 -25.66
C GLU A 363 -17.07 34.53 -25.59
N ALA A 364 -17.74 34.44 -26.75
CA ALA A 364 -19.17 34.12 -26.82
C ALA A 364 -19.44 32.65 -26.47
N ALA A 365 -18.55 31.74 -26.89
CA ALA A 365 -18.61 30.35 -26.47
C ALA A 365 -18.29 30.17 -24.97
N PHE A 366 -17.40 31.01 -24.43
CA PHE A 366 -17.04 30.98 -23.01
C PHE A 366 -18.23 31.37 -22.11
N GLU A 367 -18.94 32.45 -22.43
CA GLU A 367 -20.12 32.86 -21.68
C GLU A 367 -21.28 31.84 -21.80
N ARG A 368 -21.47 31.21 -22.96
CA ARG A 368 -22.42 30.09 -23.11
C ARG A 368 -22.03 28.88 -22.25
N ALA A 369 -20.74 28.53 -22.19
CA ALA A 369 -20.25 27.42 -21.38
C ALA A 369 -20.38 27.69 -19.87
N LYS A 370 -20.21 28.95 -19.44
CA LYS A 370 -20.43 29.38 -18.05
C LYS A 370 -21.89 29.23 -17.63
N GLY A 371 -22.82 29.56 -18.54
CA GLY A 371 -24.26 29.37 -18.39
C GLY A 371 -24.77 27.94 -18.60
N PHE A 372 -23.90 26.96 -18.82
CA PHE A 372 -24.31 25.56 -19.02
C PHE A 372 -25.03 25.03 -17.75
N ALA A 373 -26.28 24.60 -17.94
CA ALA A 373 -27.16 24.13 -16.89
C ALA A 373 -26.75 22.73 -16.40
N THR A 374 -26.76 22.54 -15.08
CA THR A 374 -26.41 21.28 -14.40
C THR A 374 -27.57 20.78 -13.54
N PRO A 375 -28.72 20.42 -14.16
CA PRO A 375 -29.96 20.14 -13.45
C PRO A 375 -29.89 18.88 -12.55
N SER A 376 -28.96 17.96 -12.79
CA SER A 376 -28.76 16.81 -11.89
C SER A 376 -27.92 17.19 -10.67
N CYS A 377 -26.99 18.13 -10.82
CA CYS A 377 -26.25 18.70 -9.69
C CYS A 377 -27.15 19.50 -8.76
N ASP A 378 -28.04 20.33 -9.33
CA ASP A 378 -28.98 21.15 -8.57
C ASP A 378 -29.95 20.27 -7.78
N ARG A 379 -30.56 19.27 -8.43
CA ARG A 379 -31.44 18.28 -7.76
C ARG A 379 -30.72 17.48 -6.67
N MET A 380 -29.43 17.16 -6.86
CA MET A 380 -28.63 16.49 -5.84
C MET A 380 -28.41 17.39 -4.62
N LEU A 381 -28.16 18.69 -4.83
CA LEU A 381 -28.01 19.66 -3.74
C LEU A 381 -29.31 19.84 -2.97
N ASP A 382 -30.44 19.97 -3.67
CA ASP A 382 -31.77 20.08 -3.05
C ASP A 382 -32.09 18.85 -2.18
N LEU A 383 -31.84 17.64 -2.71
CA LEU A 383 -32.08 16.40 -1.98
C LEU A 383 -31.14 16.26 -0.76
N LYS A 384 -29.87 16.69 -0.89
CA LYS A 384 -28.93 16.75 0.25
C LYS A 384 -29.37 17.76 1.31
N MET A 385 -29.92 18.89 0.90
CA MET A 385 -30.46 19.89 1.83
C MET A 385 -31.68 19.36 2.58
N GLN A 386 -32.59 18.66 1.89
CA GLN A 386 -33.75 18.01 2.53
C GLN A 386 -33.33 16.96 3.57
N ILE A 387 -32.29 16.16 3.28
CA ILE A 387 -31.69 15.22 4.23
C ILE A 387 -31.04 15.97 5.41
N GLY A 388 -30.33 17.08 5.13
CA GLY A 388 -29.64 17.90 6.13
C GLY A 388 -30.57 18.66 7.08
N THR A 389 -31.76 19.08 6.64
CA THR A 389 -32.74 19.79 7.48
C THR A 389 -33.31 18.96 8.63
N LEU A 390 -33.26 17.63 8.55
CA LEU A 390 -33.60 16.74 9.67
C LEU A 390 -32.54 16.73 10.78
N ILE A 391 -31.29 17.07 10.45
CA ILE A 391 -30.16 17.18 11.40
C ILE A 391 -30.06 18.61 11.95
N ALA A 392 -30.41 19.62 11.15
CA ALA A 392 -30.30 21.04 11.52
C ALA A 392 -31.33 21.51 12.58
N ARG A 393 -32.45 20.80 12.80
CA ARG A 393 -33.39 21.14 13.88
C ARG A 393 -32.90 20.76 15.29
N LYS A 394 -31.75 20.08 15.43
CA LYS A 394 -31.12 19.76 16.72
C LYS A 394 -29.93 20.65 17.10
N SER A 395 -29.49 21.61 16.26
CA SER A 395 -28.21 22.32 16.48
C SER A 395 -28.27 23.85 16.47
N VAL A 396 -29.43 24.49 16.68
CA VAL A 396 -29.57 25.97 16.56
C VAL A 396 -29.28 26.73 17.88
N LEU A 397 -28.57 26.14 18.86
CA LEU A 397 -28.24 26.84 20.11
C LEU A 397 -26.75 27.03 20.40
N HIS A 398 -25.88 26.94 19.38
CA HIS A 398 -24.46 27.22 19.60
C HIS A 398 -23.74 27.80 18.37
N SER A 399 -24.21 28.95 17.85
CA SER A 399 -23.53 29.63 16.75
C SER A 399 -23.59 31.15 16.86
N LEU A 400 -22.76 31.71 17.74
CA LEU A 400 -22.31 33.12 17.69
C LEU A 400 -20.88 33.29 18.27
N ALA A 401 -19.94 32.38 17.94
CA ALA A 401 -18.55 32.48 18.42
C ALA A 401 -17.43 32.15 17.39
N HIS A 402 -17.73 32.07 16.09
CA HIS A 402 -16.75 31.68 15.06
C HIS A 402 -16.45 32.77 14.01
N LEU A 403 -16.21 34.00 14.45
CA LEU A 403 -15.62 35.07 13.61
C LEU A 403 -14.28 35.59 14.17
N VAL A 404 -13.54 34.74 14.89
CA VAL A 404 -12.14 34.99 15.21
C VAL A 404 -11.32 33.83 14.63
N PRO A 405 -10.37 34.08 13.71
CA PRO A 405 -9.46 33.05 13.26
C PRO A 405 -8.59 32.65 14.45
N ARG A 406 -8.92 31.53 15.09
CA ARG A 406 -8.00 30.87 16.02
C ARG A 406 -6.79 30.46 15.17
N LYS A 407 -5.63 31.04 15.46
CA LYS A 407 -4.33 30.52 15.00
C LYS A 407 -4.33 29.03 15.34
N ALA A 408 -4.52 28.18 14.34
CA ALA A 408 -4.24 26.76 14.47
C ALA A 408 -2.78 26.66 14.95
N SER A 409 -2.56 26.00 16.07
CA SER A 409 -1.24 25.54 16.48
C SER A 409 -0.79 24.51 15.45
N THR A 410 -0.31 24.98 14.30
CA THR A 410 0.40 24.17 13.32
C THR A 410 1.68 23.70 13.99
N LEU A 411 1.71 22.44 14.42
CA LEU A 411 2.97 21.72 14.64
C LEU A 411 3.75 21.82 13.33
N VAL A 412 4.74 22.72 13.30
CA VAL A 412 5.57 22.92 12.11
C VAL A 412 6.55 21.75 12.06
N SER A 413 6.76 21.16 10.88
CA SER A 413 7.76 20.09 10.67
C SER A 413 9.16 20.44 11.20
N SER A 414 9.46 21.73 11.39
CA SER A 414 10.70 22.29 11.93
C SER A 414 10.97 22.04 13.41
N GLU A 415 10.02 21.47 14.16
CA GLU A 415 10.19 21.21 15.60
C GLU A 415 10.67 19.79 15.91
N ARG A 416 10.87 18.93 14.91
CA ARG A 416 11.21 17.51 15.10
C ARG A 416 12.22 17.01 14.08
N LEU A 417 12.93 15.95 14.44
CA LEU A 417 13.90 15.29 13.57
C LEU A 417 13.21 14.21 12.72
N TRP A 418 13.62 14.11 11.46
CA TRP A 418 13.01 13.20 10.47
C TRP A 418 14.02 12.30 9.76
N ARG A 419 15.32 12.37 10.10
CA ARG A 419 16.42 11.85 9.25
C ARG A 419 16.34 10.33 9.05
N SER A 420 15.88 9.61 10.07
CA SER A 420 15.75 8.15 10.06
C SER A 420 14.35 7.71 10.48
N PHE A 421 13.68 6.95 9.60
CA PHE A 421 12.34 6.41 9.79
C PHE A 421 12.39 4.88 9.77
N LEU A 422 12.65 4.26 10.94
CA LEU A 422 13.02 2.85 11.05
C LEU A 422 11.82 1.93 11.29
N TYR A 423 11.54 1.04 10.33
CA TYR A 423 10.52 0.00 10.47
C TYR A 423 10.95 -1.14 11.39
N VAL A 424 10.04 -1.52 12.28
CA VAL A 424 10.17 -2.64 13.21
C VAL A 424 8.89 -3.48 13.11
N PRO A 425 8.97 -4.72 12.56
CA PRO A 425 7.80 -5.60 12.45
C PRO A 425 7.18 -5.88 13.82
N GLY A 426 5.88 -5.63 13.95
CA GLY A 426 5.15 -5.74 15.21
C GLY A 426 5.07 -7.16 15.76
N ASP A 427 5.14 -8.18 14.90
CA ASP A 427 5.11 -9.60 15.31
C ASP A 427 6.47 -10.09 15.85
N GLN A 428 7.54 -9.29 15.73
CA GLN A 428 8.89 -9.67 16.11
C GLN A 428 9.32 -8.99 17.41
N GLU A 429 8.83 -9.52 18.54
CA GLU A 429 9.14 -9.03 19.89
C GLU A 429 10.66 -8.86 20.14
N ARG A 430 11.48 -9.78 19.63
CA ARG A 430 12.95 -9.69 19.72
C ARG A 430 13.50 -8.40 19.11
N LYS A 431 12.95 -7.94 17.99
CA LYS A 431 13.39 -6.71 17.32
C LYS A 431 12.91 -5.47 18.07
N ILE A 432 11.69 -5.49 18.60
CA ILE A 432 11.16 -4.42 19.46
C ILE A 432 12.05 -4.27 20.70
N LYS A 433 12.32 -5.36 21.44
CA LYS A 433 13.23 -5.38 22.60
C LYS A 433 14.64 -4.89 22.27
N LYS A 434 15.14 -5.21 21.08
CA LYS A 434 16.43 -4.68 20.62
C LYS A 434 16.39 -3.15 20.48
N MET A 435 15.29 -2.59 19.98
CA MET A 435 15.12 -1.14 19.90
C MET A 435 14.96 -0.51 21.27
N GLU A 436 14.19 -1.12 22.18
CA GLU A 436 14.09 -0.68 23.57
C GLU A 436 15.48 -0.57 24.21
N ASN A 437 16.33 -1.58 24.03
CA ASN A 437 17.69 -1.57 24.56
C ASN A 437 18.59 -0.48 23.93
N ILE A 438 18.44 -0.19 22.63
CA ILE A 438 19.18 0.88 21.95
C ILE A 438 18.71 2.25 22.44
N CYS A 439 17.44 2.37 22.80
CA CYS A 439 16.81 3.63 23.18
C CYS A 439 16.91 3.94 24.67
N ASN A 440 17.15 2.94 25.52
CA ASN A 440 17.38 3.09 26.97
C ASN A 440 18.80 3.59 27.26
N THR A 441 19.11 4.80 26.76
CA THR A 441 20.36 5.51 27.02
C THR A 441 20.05 6.97 27.36
N THR A 442 20.92 7.57 28.18
CA THR A 442 20.85 8.99 28.55
C THR A 442 21.53 9.91 27.55
N HIS A 443 22.30 9.36 26.59
CA HIS A 443 23.10 10.15 25.66
C HIS A 443 22.62 9.95 24.22
N VAL A 444 22.47 11.06 23.50
CA VAL A 444 22.20 11.06 22.06
C VAL A 444 23.39 10.46 21.32
N SER A 445 23.15 9.41 20.51
CA SER A 445 24.14 8.75 19.67
C SER A 445 23.68 8.71 18.21
N SER A 446 24.63 8.65 17.27
CA SER A 446 24.34 8.49 15.83
C SER A 446 23.59 7.21 15.50
N SER A 447 23.64 6.21 16.39
CA SER A 447 22.96 4.92 16.25
C SER A 447 21.48 4.94 16.67
N ILE A 448 21.00 6.05 17.21
CA ILE A 448 19.60 6.18 17.65
C ILE A 448 18.77 6.70 16.47
N PRO A 449 17.69 6.00 16.08
CA PRO A 449 16.82 6.49 15.03
C PRO A 449 16.01 7.70 15.52
N ASP A 450 15.68 8.62 14.62
CA ASP A 450 14.84 9.77 14.94
C ASP A 450 13.36 9.36 15.10
N LEU A 451 12.90 8.41 14.28
CA LEU A 451 11.60 7.77 14.41
C LEU A 451 11.70 6.24 14.37
N ILE A 452 10.97 5.59 15.27
CA ILE A 452 10.70 4.14 15.25
C ILE A 452 9.27 3.91 14.78
N VAL A 453 9.09 3.03 13.82
CA VAL A 453 7.80 2.68 13.24
C VAL A 453 7.47 1.24 13.62
N LEU A 454 6.55 1.08 14.56
CA LEU A 454 5.99 -0.21 14.93
C LEU A 454 4.99 -0.61 13.85
N ASP A 455 5.28 -1.69 13.14
CA ASP A 455 4.62 -2.01 11.88
C ASP A 455 3.61 -3.15 12.01
N CYS A 456 2.36 -2.89 11.59
CA CYS A 456 1.31 -3.88 11.43
C CYS A 456 1.08 -4.27 9.96
N GLU A 457 1.71 -3.59 9.00
CA GLU A 457 1.44 -3.71 7.56
C GLU A 457 2.47 -4.64 6.87
N ASP A 458 3.14 -4.22 5.79
CA ASP A 458 3.78 -5.14 4.86
C ASP A 458 4.98 -5.94 5.43
N ALA A 459 5.55 -5.53 6.57
CA ALA A 459 6.60 -6.32 7.22
C ALA A 459 6.05 -7.48 8.09
N VAL A 460 4.72 -7.60 8.21
CA VAL A 460 4.02 -8.63 9.00
C VAL A 460 3.19 -9.52 8.06
N SER A 461 3.34 -10.84 8.17
CA SER A 461 2.54 -11.80 7.40
C SER A 461 1.05 -11.72 7.77
N ALA A 462 0.16 -12.07 6.83
CA ALA A 462 -1.29 -11.99 7.03
C ALA A 462 -1.80 -12.75 8.28
N GLU A 463 -1.21 -13.91 8.56
CA GLU A 463 -1.52 -14.74 9.74
C GLU A 463 -1.02 -14.14 11.07
N ASN A 464 0.01 -13.29 11.03
CA ASN A 464 0.61 -12.69 12.21
C ASN A 464 0.08 -11.29 12.54
N LYS A 465 -0.85 -10.73 11.75
CA LYS A 465 -1.40 -9.38 11.99
C LYS A 465 -1.98 -9.21 13.39
N ALA A 466 -2.74 -10.20 13.86
CA ALA A 466 -3.31 -10.18 15.20
C ALA A 466 -2.23 -10.26 16.30
N LEU A 467 -1.18 -11.06 16.08
CA LEU A 467 -0.04 -11.14 16.99
C LEU A 467 0.72 -9.81 17.04
N ALA A 468 0.96 -9.18 15.89
CA ALA A 468 1.65 -7.89 15.80
C ALA A 468 0.95 -6.80 16.63
N ARG A 469 -0.37 -6.66 16.50
CA ARG A 469 -1.17 -5.72 17.30
C ARG A 469 -0.98 -5.95 18.79
N LYS A 470 -1.06 -7.21 19.22
CA LYS A 470 -0.92 -7.59 20.63
C LYS A 470 0.48 -7.29 21.16
N THR A 471 1.52 -7.69 20.43
CA THR A 471 2.91 -7.46 20.83
C THR A 471 3.24 -5.98 20.92
N ILE A 472 2.79 -5.18 19.94
CA ILE A 472 2.93 -3.71 19.96
C ILE A 472 2.22 -3.14 21.19
N ALA A 473 0.94 -3.50 21.40
CA ALA A 473 0.18 -3.04 22.54
C ALA A 473 0.88 -3.36 23.87
N SER A 474 1.38 -4.58 24.04
CA SER A 474 2.13 -4.99 25.23
C SER A 474 3.44 -4.21 25.45
N SER A 475 4.18 -3.88 24.40
CA SER A 475 5.41 -3.06 24.52
C SER A 475 5.09 -1.60 24.91
N LEU A 476 3.94 -1.06 24.50
CA LEU A 476 3.49 0.27 24.93
C LEU A 476 3.02 0.27 26.39
N GLN A 477 2.39 -0.81 26.86
CA GLN A 477 2.00 -0.97 28.27
C GLN A 477 3.20 -0.88 29.21
N THR A 478 4.36 -1.39 28.79
CA THR A 478 5.59 -1.38 29.61
C THR A 478 6.32 -0.04 29.59
N ARG A 479 5.80 0.98 28.87
CA ARG A 479 6.41 2.32 28.75
C ARG A 479 7.87 2.30 28.28
N SER A 480 8.27 1.25 27.56
CA SER A 480 9.68 1.03 27.17
C SER A 480 10.28 2.14 26.29
N PHE A 481 9.43 2.95 25.65
CA PHE A 481 9.83 4.07 24.79
C PHE A 481 9.63 5.44 25.43
N GLU A 482 9.29 5.54 26.72
CA GLU A 482 9.03 6.83 27.37
C GLU A 482 10.30 7.69 27.43
N GLN A 483 11.45 7.11 27.79
CA GLN A 483 12.75 7.80 27.78
C GLN A 483 13.13 8.29 26.37
N TYR A 484 12.93 7.44 25.37
CA TYR A 484 13.16 7.75 23.95
C TYR A 484 12.35 8.97 23.49
N ARG A 485 11.08 9.04 23.89
CA ARG A 485 10.16 10.10 23.48
C ARG A 485 10.37 11.40 24.26
N THR A 486 10.57 11.30 25.57
CA THR A 486 10.58 12.48 26.47
C THR A 486 11.98 13.05 26.69
N GLN A 487 13.00 12.21 26.90
CA GLN A 487 14.36 12.66 27.18
C GLN A 487 15.16 12.86 25.90
N LEU A 488 15.04 11.93 24.94
CA LEU A 488 15.75 12.03 23.66
C LEU A 488 14.95 12.81 22.60
N LEU A 489 13.73 13.24 22.89
CA LEU A 489 12.86 13.98 21.96
C LEU A 489 12.71 13.29 20.60
N ARG A 490 12.57 11.96 20.61
CA ARG A 490 12.39 11.14 19.39
C ARG A 490 10.95 10.68 19.22
N GLY A 491 10.61 10.21 18.02
CA GLY A 491 9.23 9.93 17.63
C GLY A 491 8.89 8.44 17.59
N LEU A 492 7.74 8.06 18.14
CA LEU A 492 7.19 6.72 17.94
C LEU A 492 6.00 6.77 16.97
N SER A 493 6.05 5.94 15.93
CA SER A 493 4.97 5.81 14.95
C SER A 493 4.38 4.41 14.97
N LEU A 494 3.06 4.31 14.78
CA LEU A 494 2.37 3.07 14.45
C LEU A 494 2.03 3.08 12.96
N ARG A 495 2.59 2.15 12.17
CA ARG A 495 2.10 1.92 10.80
C ARG A 495 0.98 0.89 10.86
N ILE A 496 -0.23 1.36 10.58
CA ILE A 496 -1.43 0.52 10.51
C ILE A 496 -1.50 -0.18 9.15
N ASN A 497 -2.35 -1.19 9.01
CA ASN A 497 -2.73 -1.70 7.69
C ASN A 497 -3.52 -0.63 6.92
N ALA A 498 -3.51 -0.69 5.58
CA ALA A 498 -4.23 0.28 4.78
C ALA A 498 -5.74 0.29 5.10
N PRO A 499 -6.41 1.46 5.15
CA PRO A 499 -7.84 1.55 5.47
C PRO A 499 -8.73 0.64 4.59
N SER A 500 -8.35 0.43 3.34
CA SER A 500 -9.03 -0.41 2.37
C SER A 500 -9.04 -1.91 2.71
N THR A 501 -8.14 -2.38 3.58
CA THR A 501 -8.00 -3.80 3.94
C THR A 501 -9.02 -4.30 4.96
N GLY A 502 -9.72 -3.39 5.65
CA GLY A 502 -10.57 -3.70 6.80
C GLY A 502 -9.81 -4.03 8.10
N LEU A 503 -8.48 -4.16 8.05
CA LEU A 503 -7.63 -4.52 9.20
C LEU A 503 -7.20 -3.30 10.05
N ALA A 504 -7.22 -2.11 9.45
CA ALA A 504 -6.78 -0.85 10.05
C ALA A 504 -7.56 -0.50 11.33
N ALA A 505 -8.85 -0.83 11.39
CA ALA A 505 -9.70 -0.53 12.54
C ALA A 505 -9.25 -1.32 13.77
N ASP A 506 -8.90 -2.59 13.61
CA ASP A 506 -8.39 -3.44 14.69
C ASP A 506 -6.99 -3.00 15.13
N ASP A 507 -6.14 -2.56 14.18
CA ASP A 507 -4.81 -2.02 14.50
C ASP A 507 -4.93 -0.84 15.46
N LEU A 508 -5.76 0.15 15.09
CA LEU A 508 -6.02 1.34 15.89
C LEU A 508 -6.69 0.98 17.22
N TYR A 509 -7.74 0.16 17.17
CA TYR A 509 -8.53 -0.15 18.36
C TYR A 509 -7.69 -0.84 19.42
N ILE A 510 -6.96 -1.91 19.08
CA ILE A 510 -6.19 -2.69 20.07
C ILE A 510 -5.06 -1.85 20.65
N VAL A 511 -4.27 -1.18 19.80
CA VAL A 511 -3.08 -0.45 20.23
C VAL A 511 -3.45 0.80 21.04
N LEU A 512 -4.40 1.60 20.56
CA LEU A 512 -4.76 2.86 21.21
C LEU A 512 -5.64 2.64 22.46
N SER A 513 -6.54 1.65 22.47
CA SER A 513 -7.30 1.31 23.67
C SER A 513 -6.38 0.89 24.80
N THR A 514 -5.41 0.02 24.48
CA THR A 514 -4.41 -0.43 25.45
C THR A 514 -3.62 0.75 26.02
N ALA A 515 -3.14 1.66 25.16
CA ALA A 515 -2.41 2.85 25.62
C ALA A 515 -3.29 3.77 26.50
N ALA A 516 -4.56 3.94 26.15
CA ALA A 516 -5.52 4.72 26.93
C ALA A 516 -5.79 4.11 28.31
N GLU A 517 -5.99 2.79 28.36
CA GLU A 517 -6.18 2.03 29.60
C GLU A 517 -4.94 2.11 30.50
N THR A 518 -3.74 1.96 29.95
CA THR A 518 -2.49 2.12 30.70
C THR A 518 -2.37 3.51 31.30
N MET A 519 -2.58 4.56 30.50
CA MET A 519 -2.56 5.95 30.95
C MET A 519 -3.55 6.21 32.10
N LYS A 520 -4.74 5.62 32.04
CA LYS A 520 -5.75 5.72 33.11
C LYS A 520 -5.38 4.93 34.36
N ALA A 521 -4.78 3.75 34.19
CA ALA A 521 -4.47 2.86 35.28
C ALA A 521 -3.31 3.38 36.16
N ASP A 522 -2.27 3.95 35.55
CA ASP A 522 -1.10 4.44 36.27
C ASP A 522 -1.10 5.97 36.52
N GLY A 523 -2.01 6.71 35.88
CA GLY A 523 -2.08 8.17 35.96
C GLY A 523 -0.89 8.90 35.32
N GLY A 524 -0.06 8.19 34.54
CA GLY A 524 1.10 8.75 33.86
C GLY A 524 0.76 9.39 32.51
N GLY A 525 1.79 9.86 31.81
CA GLY A 525 1.64 10.45 30.47
C GLY A 525 1.20 9.44 29.40
N TRP A 526 0.82 9.92 28.21
CA TRP A 526 0.41 9.08 27.08
C TRP A 526 1.52 8.09 26.66
N PRO A 527 1.33 6.76 26.82
CA PRO A 527 2.35 5.77 26.48
C PRO A 527 2.28 5.31 25.01
N GLY A 528 1.23 5.70 24.28
CA GLY A 528 0.99 5.28 22.90
C GLY A 528 1.89 5.99 21.87
N PRO A 529 1.65 5.77 20.56
CA PRO A 529 2.43 6.40 19.50
C PRO A 529 2.21 7.92 19.44
N ASP A 530 3.21 8.64 18.92
CA ASP A 530 3.13 10.06 18.54
C ASP A 530 2.55 10.26 17.14
N TYR A 531 2.72 9.25 16.28
CA TYR A 531 2.26 9.31 14.90
C TYR A 531 1.52 8.05 14.48
N ILE A 532 0.55 8.22 13.58
CA ILE A 532 -0.08 7.11 12.87
C ILE A 532 0.33 7.22 11.40
N SER A 533 1.08 6.24 10.92
CA SER A 533 1.45 6.11 9.51
C SER A 533 0.35 5.38 8.77
N VAL A 534 -0.21 6.04 7.76
CA VAL A 534 -1.34 5.57 6.95
C VAL A 534 -0.81 5.12 5.59
N PRO A 535 -0.59 3.81 5.37
CA PRO A 535 -0.11 3.32 4.09
C PRO A 535 -1.18 3.49 3.00
N LYS A 536 -0.75 3.49 1.74
CA LYS A 536 -1.62 3.52 0.55
C LYS A 536 -2.68 4.64 0.64
N THR A 537 -2.23 5.85 0.99
CA THR A 537 -3.11 7.04 1.12
C THR A 537 -3.49 7.54 -0.28
N GLU A 538 -4.70 7.19 -0.74
CA GLU A 538 -5.20 7.58 -2.07
C GLU A 538 -5.93 8.92 -2.05
N SER A 539 -6.50 9.30 -0.91
CA SER A 539 -7.33 10.50 -0.76
C SER A 539 -7.31 11.08 0.64
N VAL A 540 -7.79 12.32 0.80
CA VAL A 540 -8.00 12.91 2.13
C VAL A 540 -9.04 12.15 2.96
N ALA A 541 -9.95 11.40 2.31
CA ALA A 541 -10.97 10.62 2.99
C ALA A 541 -10.36 9.48 3.83
N ASP A 542 -9.24 8.91 3.38
CA ASP A 542 -8.50 7.89 4.12
C ASP A 542 -7.98 8.44 5.45
N LEU A 543 -7.43 9.66 5.43
CA LEU A 543 -6.95 10.36 6.62
C LEU A 543 -8.10 10.74 7.57
N HIS A 544 -9.22 11.24 7.04
CA HIS A 544 -10.42 11.52 7.82
C HIS A 544 -11.00 10.26 8.47
N TRP A 545 -10.97 9.14 7.77
CA TRP A 545 -11.43 7.87 8.31
C TRP A 545 -10.58 7.46 9.52
N VAL A 546 -9.24 7.53 9.40
CA VAL A 546 -8.31 7.25 10.50
C VAL A 546 -8.55 8.20 11.68
N GLU A 547 -8.64 9.51 11.44
CA GLU A 547 -8.97 10.48 12.49
C GLU A 547 -10.28 10.13 13.20
N SER A 548 -11.32 9.77 12.45
CA SER A 548 -12.61 9.41 13.04
C SER A 548 -12.52 8.18 13.94
N GLN A 549 -11.69 7.18 13.59
CA GLN A 549 -11.47 6.02 14.45
C GLN A 549 -10.73 6.39 15.73
N VAL A 550 -9.65 7.17 15.61
CA VAL A 550 -8.87 7.65 16.77
C VAL A 550 -9.77 8.42 17.75
N MET A 551 -10.55 9.36 17.24
CA MET A 551 -11.45 10.18 18.07
C MET A 551 -12.53 9.34 18.75
N ARG A 552 -13.08 8.31 18.07
CA ARG A 552 -14.04 7.38 18.68
C ARG A 552 -13.42 6.55 19.80
N ILE A 553 -12.18 6.08 19.61
CA ILE A 553 -11.46 5.32 20.64
C ILE A 553 -11.22 6.22 21.85
N PHE A 554 -10.76 7.45 21.64
CA PHE A 554 -10.53 8.41 22.71
C PHE A 554 -11.80 8.75 23.48
N GLN A 555 -12.91 8.95 22.77
CA GLN A 555 -14.22 9.18 23.38
C GLN A 555 -14.69 7.96 24.18
N LYS A 556 -14.57 6.74 23.62
CA LYS A 556 -14.98 5.49 24.27
C LYS A 556 -14.23 5.27 25.58
N HIS A 557 -12.94 5.59 25.58
CA HIS A 557 -12.09 5.47 26.76
C HIS A 557 -12.12 6.71 27.64
N ASP A 558 -12.94 7.72 27.34
CA ASP A 558 -13.03 8.97 28.10
C ASP A 558 -11.65 9.58 28.39
N ILE A 559 -10.85 9.71 27.31
CA ILE A 559 -9.56 10.39 27.33
C ILE A 559 -9.64 11.65 26.46
N ALA A 560 -9.07 12.74 26.96
CA ALA A 560 -8.91 13.94 26.16
C ALA A 560 -8.03 13.65 24.93
N PRO A 561 -8.24 14.34 23.79
CA PRO A 561 -7.36 14.21 22.64
C PRO A 561 -5.90 14.40 23.05
N VAL A 562 -5.07 13.40 22.71
CA VAL A 562 -3.64 13.38 23.04
C VAL A 562 -2.94 14.55 22.35
N PRO A 563 -2.30 15.47 23.10
CA PRO A 563 -1.55 16.56 22.52
C PRO A 563 -0.43 16.00 21.63
N ASN A 564 -0.30 16.55 20.42
CA ASN A 564 0.72 16.21 19.42
C ASN A 564 0.60 14.87 18.69
N LEU A 565 -0.47 14.09 18.89
CA LEU A 565 -0.74 12.95 18.01
C LEU A 565 -1.02 13.46 16.59
N ALA A 566 -0.31 12.92 15.61
CA ALA A 566 -0.34 13.39 14.23
C ALA A 566 -0.37 12.25 13.21
N LEU A 567 -0.68 12.57 11.95
CA LEU A 567 -0.75 11.63 10.85
C LEU A 567 0.48 11.75 9.93
N ILE A 568 0.91 10.61 9.40
CA ILE A 568 1.92 10.50 8.34
C ILE A 568 1.25 9.76 7.18
N GLY A 569 1.13 10.41 6.01
CA GLY A 569 0.56 9.77 4.82
C GLY A 569 1.64 9.07 4.00
N MET A 570 1.35 7.92 3.42
CA MET A 570 2.27 7.25 2.50
C MET A 570 1.71 7.30 1.08
N ILE A 571 2.52 7.85 0.17
CA ILE A 571 2.22 7.99 -1.27
C ILE A 571 2.96 6.88 -1.99
N GLU A 572 2.19 5.92 -2.51
CA GLU A 572 2.69 4.61 -2.91
C GLU A 572 2.03 4.13 -4.23
N SER A 573 1.36 5.02 -4.95
CA SER A 573 0.70 4.70 -6.22
C SER A 573 0.71 5.89 -7.18
N ALA A 574 0.55 5.64 -8.48
CA ALA A 574 0.42 6.72 -9.47
C ALA A 574 -0.79 7.64 -9.18
N SER A 575 -1.90 7.06 -8.72
CA SER A 575 -3.12 7.78 -8.33
C SER A 575 -2.85 8.70 -7.13
N SER A 576 -2.30 8.16 -6.04
CA SER A 576 -1.96 8.93 -4.84
C SER A 576 -0.98 10.06 -5.14
N LEU A 577 0.01 9.83 -6.03
CA LEU A 577 0.93 10.87 -6.48
C LEU A 577 0.19 12.04 -7.15
N LEU A 578 -0.72 11.79 -8.08
CA LEU A 578 -1.50 12.84 -8.74
C LEU A 578 -2.43 13.57 -7.77
N SER A 579 -3.02 12.84 -6.83
CA SER A 579 -3.95 13.38 -5.82
C SER A 579 -3.26 14.14 -4.68
N MET A 580 -1.93 14.08 -4.56
CA MET A 580 -1.17 14.70 -3.46
C MET A 580 -1.53 16.16 -3.19
N ARG A 581 -1.76 16.95 -4.24
CA ARG A 581 -2.13 18.37 -4.08
C ARG A 581 -3.42 18.53 -3.29
N GLU A 582 -4.43 17.72 -3.61
CA GLU A 582 -5.73 17.74 -2.96
C GLU A 582 -5.62 17.18 -1.54
N ILE A 583 -4.93 16.06 -1.37
CA ILE A 583 -4.66 15.45 -0.06
C ILE A 583 -4.04 16.47 0.88
N CYS A 584 -2.92 17.10 0.50
CA CYS A 584 -2.22 18.07 1.35
C CYS A 584 -3.06 19.32 1.64
N LYS A 585 -3.75 19.85 0.62
CA LYS A 585 -4.57 21.06 0.76
C LYS A 585 -5.74 20.83 1.72
N ASP A 586 -6.48 19.74 1.52
CA ASP A 586 -7.68 19.47 2.28
C ASP A 586 -7.33 18.99 3.69
N ALA A 587 -6.29 18.16 3.83
CA ALA A 587 -5.75 17.74 5.12
C ALA A 587 -5.45 18.94 6.03
N ARG A 588 -4.73 19.95 5.49
CA ARG A 588 -4.38 21.18 6.23
C ARG A 588 -5.60 21.96 6.73
N ASN A 589 -6.71 21.93 6.00
CA ASN A 589 -7.88 22.75 6.29
C ASN A 589 -8.95 22.02 7.10
N THR A 590 -8.99 20.69 7.04
CA THR A 590 -10.13 19.91 7.51
C THR A 590 -9.81 18.92 8.63
N LEU A 591 -8.57 18.42 8.73
CA LEU A 591 -8.20 17.47 9.78
C LEU A 591 -7.97 18.17 11.11
N LYS A 592 -8.41 17.53 12.19
CA LYS A 592 -8.09 17.86 13.58
C LYS A 592 -6.77 17.23 14.02
N LEU A 593 -6.46 16.02 13.55
CA LEU A 593 -5.14 15.41 13.68
C LEU A 593 -4.26 15.92 12.53
N PRO A 594 -3.23 16.71 12.81
CA PRO A 594 -2.45 17.33 11.76
C PRO A 594 -1.70 16.27 10.94
N LEU A 595 -1.73 16.42 9.63
CA LEU A 595 -0.82 15.72 8.73
C LEU A 595 0.54 16.43 8.79
N VAL A 596 1.60 15.71 9.16
CA VAL A 596 2.93 16.32 9.43
C VAL A 596 4.04 15.86 8.50
N ALA A 597 3.88 14.69 7.88
CA ALA A 597 4.86 14.14 6.95
C ALA A 597 4.21 13.31 5.84
N MET A 598 4.91 13.20 4.71
CA MET A 598 4.60 12.21 3.68
C MET A 598 5.80 11.29 3.43
N VAL A 599 5.51 10.03 3.18
CA VAL A 599 6.48 8.99 2.83
C VAL A 599 6.31 8.59 1.37
N PHE A 600 7.42 8.40 0.66
CA PHE A 600 7.40 7.86 -0.69
C PHE A 600 7.61 6.34 -0.68
N GLY A 601 6.55 5.55 -0.94
CA GLY A 601 6.66 4.09 -1.08
C GLY A 601 7.01 3.71 -2.51
N SER A 602 8.30 3.61 -2.83
CA SER A 602 8.78 3.38 -4.19
C SER A 602 8.33 2.06 -4.80
N ASP A 603 8.28 1.00 -4.00
CA ASP A 603 8.12 -0.36 -4.51
C ASP A 603 6.67 -0.60 -4.94
N ASP A 604 5.72 -0.23 -4.09
CA ASP A 604 4.30 -0.17 -4.42
C ASP A 604 4.01 0.83 -5.55
N TYR A 605 4.72 1.97 -5.56
CA TYR A 605 4.57 2.96 -6.63
C TYR A 605 4.99 2.38 -7.99
N CYS A 606 6.14 1.70 -8.05
CA CYS A 606 6.63 1.04 -9.26
C CYS A 606 5.70 -0.10 -9.69
N ALA A 607 5.17 -0.87 -8.74
CA ALA A 607 4.16 -1.88 -9.00
C ALA A 607 2.89 -1.26 -9.62
N SER A 608 2.44 -0.10 -9.12
CA SER A 608 1.28 0.62 -9.65
C SER A 608 1.48 1.14 -11.08
N LEU A 609 2.73 1.45 -11.45
CA LEU A 609 3.12 1.85 -12.81
C LEU A 609 3.32 0.65 -13.75
N GLY A 610 3.46 -0.56 -13.22
CA GLY A 610 3.85 -1.74 -13.99
C GLY A 610 5.31 -1.72 -14.47
N VAL A 611 6.20 -1.04 -13.73
CA VAL A 611 7.63 -0.94 -14.07
C VAL A 611 8.50 -1.65 -13.02
N PRO A 612 9.55 -2.37 -13.42
CA PRO A 612 10.52 -2.93 -12.47
C PRO A 612 11.48 -1.84 -11.98
N HIS A 613 12.17 -2.11 -10.88
CA HIS A 613 13.24 -1.22 -10.40
C HIS A 613 14.45 -1.22 -11.32
N SER A 614 14.89 -0.02 -11.69
CA SER A 614 16.18 0.16 -12.38
C SER A 614 17.29 0.42 -11.35
N GLN A 615 18.54 0.08 -11.69
CA GLN A 615 19.69 0.36 -10.81
C GLN A 615 19.84 1.87 -10.51
N GLY A 616 19.49 2.73 -11.47
CA GLY A 616 19.56 4.19 -11.32
C GLY A 616 18.31 4.82 -10.68
N ARG A 617 17.25 4.04 -10.43
CA ARG A 617 15.95 4.50 -9.91
C ARG A 617 15.36 5.67 -10.72
N GLN A 618 15.65 5.74 -12.02
CA GLN A 618 15.20 6.82 -12.90
C GLN A 618 13.67 6.86 -13.01
N GLU A 619 13.03 5.69 -12.95
CA GLU A 619 11.57 5.52 -12.94
C GLU A 619 10.89 6.26 -11.78
N ALA A 620 11.60 6.48 -10.67
CA ALA A 620 11.09 7.15 -9.48
C ALA A 620 11.47 8.63 -9.41
N LEU A 621 12.32 9.15 -10.29
CA LEU A 621 12.91 10.49 -10.15
C LEU A 621 11.84 11.59 -10.15
N PHE A 622 10.88 11.53 -11.10
CA PHE A 622 9.76 12.48 -11.16
C PHE A 622 8.94 12.43 -9.87
N ALA A 623 8.54 11.23 -9.43
CA ALA A 623 7.73 11.05 -8.24
C ALA A 623 8.43 11.55 -6.97
N ARG A 624 9.73 11.28 -6.84
CA ARG A 624 10.56 11.74 -5.73
C ARG A 624 10.61 13.27 -5.63
N GLN A 625 10.93 13.93 -6.74
CA GLN A 625 10.97 15.40 -6.78
C GLN A 625 9.59 16.05 -6.59
N TYR A 626 8.56 15.45 -7.18
CA TYR A 626 7.18 15.93 -7.05
C TYR A 626 6.71 15.85 -5.59
N LEU A 627 6.98 14.73 -4.91
CA LEU A 627 6.62 14.55 -3.50
C LEU A 627 7.31 15.57 -2.60
N VAL A 628 8.62 15.77 -2.75
CA VAL A 628 9.35 16.80 -1.98
C VAL A 628 8.73 18.18 -2.22
N THR A 629 8.50 18.54 -3.49
CA THR A 629 7.91 19.83 -3.85
C THR A 629 6.56 20.05 -3.17
N MET A 630 5.69 19.03 -3.18
CA MET A 630 4.40 19.09 -2.49
C MET A 630 4.58 19.20 -0.98
N CYS A 631 5.43 18.38 -0.36
CA CYS A 631 5.67 18.45 1.08
C CYS A 631 6.14 19.84 1.51
N LYS A 632 7.14 20.40 0.84
CA LYS A 632 7.67 21.74 1.18
C LYS A 632 6.63 22.84 0.95
N ALA A 633 5.79 22.73 -0.09
CA ALA A 633 4.74 23.71 -0.36
C ALA A 633 3.68 23.77 0.77
N TYR A 634 3.43 22.65 1.46
CA TYR A 634 2.46 22.58 2.56
C TYR A 634 3.10 22.55 3.96
N GLY A 635 4.43 22.63 4.06
CA GLY A 635 5.14 22.61 5.34
C GLY A 635 5.23 21.22 5.99
N LEU A 636 5.14 20.16 5.20
CA LEU A 636 5.25 18.77 5.63
C LEU A 636 6.70 18.29 5.55
N ALA A 637 7.07 17.36 6.42
CA ALA A 637 8.29 16.59 6.24
C ALA A 637 8.15 15.60 5.06
N SER A 638 9.28 15.28 4.44
CA SER A 638 9.38 14.39 3.29
C SER A 638 10.35 13.25 3.61
N LEU A 639 9.87 12.01 3.50
CA LEU A 639 10.62 10.81 3.79
C LEU A 639 10.81 9.98 2.52
N ASP A 640 12.08 9.72 2.18
CA ASP A 640 12.48 9.07 0.93
C ASP A 640 12.24 7.55 0.95
N MET A 641 12.34 6.94 -0.22
CA MET A 641 12.11 5.52 -0.47
C MET A 641 12.97 4.58 0.38
N VAL A 642 12.53 3.33 0.51
CA VAL A 642 13.33 2.28 1.16
C VAL A 642 14.48 1.85 0.26
N GLU A 643 15.56 1.36 0.86
CA GLU A 643 16.59 0.61 0.14
C GLU A 643 16.70 -0.79 0.74
N THR A 644 16.43 -1.78 -0.10
CA THR A 644 16.30 -3.19 0.29
C THR A 644 17.62 -3.93 0.25
N ASP A 645 18.58 -3.50 -0.57
CA ASP A 645 19.89 -4.17 -0.64
C ASP A 645 20.76 -3.81 0.57
N LEU A 646 20.66 -4.66 1.58
CA LEU A 646 21.45 -4.55 2.79
C LEU A 646 22.94 -4.86 2.57
N ASN A 647 23.34 -5.51 1.47
CA ASN A 647 24.75 -5.85 1.25
C ASN A 647 25.53 -4.68 0.65
N ASN A 648 24.85 -3.75 -0.02
CA ASN A 648 25.47 -2.61 -0.67
C ASN A 648 25.24 -1.29 0.11
N MET A 649 25.96 -1.13 1.22
CA MET A 649 25.88 0.08 2.05
C MET A 649 26.50 1.32 1.41
N GLU A 650 27.28 1.18 0.34
CA GLU A 650 27.80 2.31 -0.45
C GLU A 650 26.69 2.89 -1.33
N ALA A 651 25.98 2.05 -2.08
CA ALA A 651 24.80 2.46 -2.83
C ALA A 651 23.75 3.09 -1.92
N PHE A 652 23.55 2.56 -0.71
CA PHE A 652 22.68 3.16 0.29
C PHE A 652 23.08 4.60 0.63
N ARG A 653 24.37 4.86 0.90
CA ARG A 653 24.88 6.20 1.21
C ARG A 653 24.66 7.16 0.05
N LEU A 654 25.06 6.77 -1.16
CA LEU A 654 24.85 7.57 -2.36
C LEU A 654 23.36 7.90 -2.58
N ASN A 655 22.47 6.95 -2.28
CA ASN A 655 21.04 7.17 -2.38
C ASN A 655 20.51 8.14 -1.32
N CYS A 656 21.01 8.07 -0.08
CA CYS A 656 20.71 9.04 0.96
C CYS A 656 21.19 10.44 0.59
N ASP A 657 22.44 10.57 0.12
CA ASP A 657 23.01 11.86 -0.30
C ASP A 657 22.20 12.46 -1.45
N PHE A 658 21.82 11.63 -2.43
CA PHE A 658 20.97 12.07 -3.53
C PHE A 658 19.56 12.48 -3.03
N GLY A 659 18.95 11.72 -2.11
CA GLY A 659 17.68 12.10 -1.48
C GLY A 659 17.76 13.45 -0.76
N ALA A 660 18.83 13.68 0.02
CA ALA A 660 19.09 14.96 0.69
C ALA A 660 19.27 16.10 -0.32
N GLN A 661 19.97 15.87 -1.44
CA GLN A 661 20.11 16.84 -2.54
C GLN A 661 18.77 17.19 -3.20
N LEU A 662 17.85 16.23 -3.32
CA LEU A 662 16.49 16.49 -3.82
C LEU A 662 15.63 17.29 -2.82
N GLY A 663 16.04 17.36 -1.55
CA GLY A 663 15.37 18.12 -0.48
C GLY A 663 14.55 17.28 0.50
N TYR A 664 14.71 15.95 0.50
CA TYR A 664 14.11 15.08 1.52
C TYR A 664 14.65 15.40 2.92
N ASP A 665 13.81 15.23 3.94
CA ASP A 665 14.18 15.46 5.35
C ASP A 665 14.74 14.19 6.03
N GLY A 666 14.51 13.03 5.40
CA GLY A 666 15.02 11.76 5.87
C GLY A 666 14.61 10.60 4.97
N LYS A 667 14.84 9.38 5.46
CA LYS A 667 14.64 8.15 4.68
C LYS A 667 14.05 7.01 5.49
N GLN A 668 13.25 6.19 4.82
CA GLN A 668 12.77 4.91 5.33
C GLN A 668 13.91 3.90 5.51
N LEU A 669 13.99 3.30 6.68
CA LEU A 669 15.02 2.33 7.05
C LEU A 669 14.39 1.00 7.46
N ILE A 670 15.06 -0.11 7.13
CA ILE A 670 14.61 -1.48 7.45
C ILE A 670 15.62 -2.25 8.28
N HIS A 671 16.81 -1.68 8.54
CA HIS A 671 17.86 -2.33 9.31
C HIS A 671 18.68 -1.33 10.14
N PRO A 672 19.07 -1.66 11.39
CA PRO A 672 19.82 -0.73 12.26
C PRO A 672 21.12 -0.16 11.67
N LYS A 673 21.83 -0.93 10.84
CA LYS A 673 23.04 -0.47 10.15
C LYS A 673 22.83 0.69 9.16
N GLN A 674 21.58 0.98 8.81
CA GLN A 674 21.22 2.11 7.94
C GLN A 674 21.00 3.41 8.74
N ILE A 675 20.88 3.35 10.07
CA ILE A 675 20.55 4.51 10.91
C ILE A 675 21.63 5.58 10.83
N GLU A 676 22.87 5.22 11.14
CA GLU A 676 23.97 6.18 11.16
C GLU A 676 24.22 6.82 9.78
N PRO A 677 24.32 6.06 8.67
CA PRO A 677 24.51 6.67 7.36
C PRO A 677 23.35 7.59 6.94
N ALA A 678 22.10 7.26 7.29
CA ALA A 678 20.96 8.15 7.02
C ALA A 678 21.00 9.41 7.90
N ASN A 679 21.22 9.24 9.21
CA ASN A 679 21.35 10.35 10.15
C ASN A 679 22.46 11.33 9.75
N ALA A 680 23.55 10.82 9.17
CA ALA A 680 24.65 11.63 8.64
C ALA A 680 24.25 12.38 7.35
N ALA A 681 23.68 11.70 6.36
CA ALA A 681 23.33 12.28 5.07
C ALA A 681 22.27 13.40 5.16
N TYR A 682 21.30 13.24 6.05
CA TYR A 682 20.22 14.22 6.25
C TYR A 682 20.52 15.23 7.38
N ALA A 683 21.73 15.21 7.94
CA ALA A 683 22.19 16.24 8.87
C ALA A 683 22.97 17.34 8.13
N PRO A 684 22.85 18.62 8.54
CA PRO A 684 23.72 19.66 8.03
C PRO A 684 25.17 19.42 8.47
N SER A 685 26.12 19.68 7.58
CA SER A 685 27.55 19.55 7.91
C SER A 685 27.98 20.53 9.01
N PRO A 686 29.05 20.25 9.76
CA PRO A 686 29.60 21.19 10.73
C PRO A 686 29.89 22.57 10.13
N GLU A 687 30.45 22.64 8.91
CA GLU A 687 30.70 23.92 8.25
C GLU A 687 29.40 24.64 7.90
N ARG A 688 28.36 23.89 7.49
CA ARG A 688 27.05 24.45 7.19
C ARG A 688 26.37 25.02 8.44
N ILE A 689 26.52 24.37 9.59
CA ILE A 689 26.01 24.85 10.88
C ILE A 689 26.76 26.13 11.30
N GLU A 690 28.09 26.14 11.17
CA GLU A 690 28.91 27.31 11.50
C GLU A 690 28.55 28.51 10.61
N TRP A 691 28.48 28.29 9.30
CA TRP A 691 28.03 29.30 8.34
C TRP A 691 26.63 29.83 8.69
N ALA A 692 25.67 28.93 8.97
CA ALA A 692 24.30 29.32 9.27
C ALA A 692 24.20 30.14 10.56
N THR A 693 24.97 29.76 11.59
CA THR A 693 25.05 30.49 12.86
C THR A 693 25.55 31.92 12.62
N LYS A 694 26.66 32.08 11.88
CA LYS A 694 27.19 33.41 11.56
C LYS A 694 26.24 34.25 10.71
N VAL A 695 25.52 33.65 9.76
CA VAL A 695 24.52 34.36 8.94
C VAL A 695 23.36 34.87 9.79
N VAL A 696 22.86 34.06 10.74
CA VAL A 696 21.79 34.46 11.66
C VAL A 696 22.25 35.60 12.58
N GLU A 697 23.47 35.52 13.10
CA GLU A 697 24.07 36.58 13.92
C GLU A 697 24.26 37.88 13.13
N ALA A 698 24.79 37.79 11.90
CA ALA A 698 24.97 38.95 11.04
C ALA A 698 23.64 39.60 10.66
N ALA A 699 22.60 38.81 10.40
CA ALA A 699 21.25 39.31 10.13
C ALA A 699 20.64 40.02 11.35
N ALA A 700 20.84 39.46 12.56
CA ALA A 700 20.39 40.09 13.80
C ALA A 700 21.13 41.42 14.07
N ALA A 701 22.44 41.46 13.83
CA ALA A 701 23.23 42.69 13.96
C ALA A 701 22.81 43.77 12.96
N HIS A 702 22.56 43.39 11.70
CA HIS A 702 22.05 44.30 10.67
C HIS A 702 20.66 44.86 11.04
N ALA A 703 19.75 44.01 11.52
CA ALA A 703 18.43 44.44 12.00
C ALA A 703 18.50 45.34 13.26
N ALA A 704 19.49 45.15 14.13
CA ALA A 704 19.69 46.04 15.28
C ALA A 704 20.21 47.41 14.85
N LEU A 705 21.13 47.45 13.86
CA LEU A 705 21.65 48.70 13.28
C LEU A 705 20.57 49.47 12.52
N SER A 706 19.69 48.79 11.77
CA SER A 706 18.56 49.42 11.08
C SER A 706 17.60 50.09 12.05
N ASN A 707 17.26 49.40 13.14
CA ASN A 707 16.42 49.91 14.23
C ASN A 707 17.08 51.04 15.04
N ALA A 708 18.41 51.07 15.14
CA ALA A 708 19.15 52.15 15.81
C ALA A 708 19.28 53.42 14.94
N SER A 709 19.10 53.32 13.61
CA SER A 709 19.23 54.44 12.67
C SER A 709 18.10 55.47 12.70
N THR A 710 17.08 55.28 13.56
CA THR A 710 16.12 56.34 13.94
C THR A 710 16.75 57.48 14.74
N CYS A 711 18.03 57.37 15.13
CA CYS A 711 18.79 58.48 15.72
C CYS A 711 19.36 59.40 14.62
N THR A 712 19.04 60.69 14.69
CA THR A 712 19.02 61.68 13.59
C THR A 712 20.37 62.11 12.98
N THR A 713 21.50 61.46 13.28
CA THR A 713 22.84 61.96 12.93
C THR A 713 23.55 61.23 11.78
N ALA A 714 23.02 60.14 11.23
CA ALA A 714 23.64 59.45 10.09
C ALA A 714 23.31 60.13 8.73
N LYS A 715 24.30 60.24 7.82
CA LYS A 715 24.18 60.80 6.46
C LYS A 715 23.14 60.01 5.64
N ALA A 716 22.41 60.68 4.74
CA ALA A 716 21.31 60.10 3.98
C ALA A 716 21.67 58.87 3.13
N ALA A 717 22.93 58.76 2.66
CA ALA A 717 23.41 57.60 1.91
C ALA A 717 23.52 56.33 2.79
N ASP A 718 23.94 56.47 4.05
CA ASP A 718 24.09 55.35 4.99
C ASP A 718 22.74 54.79 5.45
N ARG A 719 21.70 55.63 5.55
CA ARG A 719 20.34 55.19 5.93
C ARG A 719 19.74 54.21 4.93
N SER A 720 20.00 54.38 3.63
CA SER A 720 19.48 53.49 2.59
C SER A 720 20.08 52.07 2.64
N ALA A 721 21.32 51.94 3.11
CA ALA A 721 22.00 50.64 3.29
C ALA A 721 21.61 49.96 4.62
N LEU A 722 21.24 50.75 5.63
CA LEU A 722 20.74 50.28 6.93
C LEU A 722 19.30 49.75 6.82
N ASP A 723 18.46 50.37 6.01
CA ASP A 723 17.06 49.95 5.76
C ASP A 723 16.92 48.91 4.63
N ALA A 724 18.05 48.45 4.07
CA ALA A 724 18.05 47.49 2.98
C ALA A 724 17.66 46.08 3.49
N GLY A 725 16.68 45.44 2.84
CA GLY A 725 16.28 44.06 3.13
C GLY A 725 17.32 42.97 2.81
N ALA A 726 18.55 43.38 2.47
CA ALA A 726 19.70 42.53 2.17
C ALA A 726 20.99 43.19 2.65
N PHE A 727 21.98 42.39 3.04
CA PHE A 727 23.29 42.85 3.53
C PHE A 727 24.44 42.04 2.95
N ALA A 728 25.65 42.60 2.94
CA ALA A 728 26.84 41.90 2.49
C ALA A 728 27.45 41.05 3.62
N PHE A 729 27.78 39.79 3.35
CA PHE A 729 28.44 38.88 4.28
C PHE A 729 29.48 38.04 3.51
N HIS A 730 30.75 38.17 3.90
CA HIS A 730 31.89 37.52 3.22
C HIS A 730 31.88 37.67 1.69
N GLY A 731 31.57 38.86 1.19
CA GLY A 731 31.56 39.14 -0.26
C GLY A 731 30.31 38.65 -1.01
N HIS A 732 29.34 38.07 -0.31
CA HIS A 732 28.06 37.66 -0.88
C HIS A 732 26.92 38.53 -0.37
N MET A 733 25.91 38.74 -1.21
CA MET A 733 24.65 39.37 -0.81
C MET A 733 23.79 38.33 -0.08
N ILE A 734 23.38 38.66 1.14
CA ILE A 734 22.47 37.87 1.96
C ILE A 734 21.13 38.56 2.00
N ASP A 735 20.08 37.82 1.65
CA ASP A 735 18.70 38.25 1.64
C ASP A 735 17.85 37.46 2.65
N ARG A 736 16.57 37.84 2.80
CA ARG A 736 15.68 37.15 3.74
C ARG A 736 15.53 35.63 3.48
N PRO A 737 15.39 35.14 2.23
CA PRO A 737 15.45 33.71 1.92
C PRO A 737 16.68 33.01 2.47
N THR A 738 17.88 33.57 2.28
CA THR A 738 19.14 33.00 2.77
C THR A 738 19.16 32.93 4.30
N VAL A 739 18.69 33.99 4.97
CA VAL A 739 18.54 34.00 6.44
C VAL A 739 17.56 32.91 6.89
N ARG A 740 16.42 32.72 6.21
CA ARG A 740 15.47 31.64 6.54
C ARG A 740 16.07 30.24 6.40
N GLN A 741 16.94 30.03 5.41
CA GLN A 741 17.67 28.76 5.28
C GLN A 741 18.63 28.56 6.46
N ALA A 742 19.35 29.61 6.85
CA ALA A 742 20.27 29.56 7.99
C ALA A 742 19.53 29.31 9.31
N GLU A 743 18.40 30.01 9.56
CA GLU A 743 17.53 29.79 10.72
C GLU A 743 17.08 28.32 10.83
N ARG A 744 16.70 27.69 9.71
CA ARG A 744 16.31 26.27 9.68
C ARG A 744 17.47 25.34 10.02
N VAL A 745 18.66 25.60 9.50
CA VAL A 745 19.87 24.80 9.81
C VAL A 745 20.21 24.90 11.30
N VAL A 746 20.16 26.10 11.88
CA VAL A 746 20.40 26.31 13.31
C VAL A 746 19.34 25.61 14.17
N ALA A 747 18.06 25.71 13.79
CA ALA A 747 16.98 25.02 14.49
C ALA A 747 17.17 23.49 14.47
N LEU A 748 17.50 22.93 13.30
CA LEU A 748 17.78 21.49 13.16
C LEU A 748 18.98 21.05 14.00
N SER A 749 20.04 21.86 14.06
CA SER A 749 21.22 21.58 14.88
C SER A 749 20.89 21.50 16.38
N LYS A 750 20.01 22.37 16.88
CA LYS A 750 19.55 22.33 18.28
C LYS A 750 18.78 21.05 18.59
N LEU A 751 17.85 20.67 17.72
CA LEU A 751 17.10 19.42 17.85
C LEU A 751 18.01 18.19 17.85
N MET A 752 19.05 18.17 17.00
CA MET A 752 20.04 17.10 16.98
C MET A 752 20.79 16.95 18.31
N GLN A 753 20.99 18.05 19.04
CA GLN A 753 21.63 18.10 20.36
C GLN A 753 20.65 17.81 21.52
N GLY A 754 19.36 17.57 21.23
CA GLY A 754 18.32 17.39 22.24
C GLY A 754 17.97 18.69 22.98
N ARG A 755 18.09 19.83 22.30
CA ARG A 755 17.87 21.18 22.86
C ARG A 755 16.73 21.93 22.18
#